data_AF-A0A5A8E898-F1
#
_entry.id   AF-A0A5A8E898-F1
#
_cell.length_a   1.000
_cell.length_b   1.000
_cell.length_c   1.000
_cell.angle_alpha   90.00
_cell.angle_beta   90.00
_cell.angle_gamma   90.00
#
_symmetry.space_group_name_H-M   'P 1'
#
loop_
_entity.id
_entity.type
_entity.pdbx_description
1 polymer ?
#
loop_
_entity_poly.entity_id
_entity_poly.type
_entity_poly.pdbx_seq_one_letter_code
_entity_poly.pdbx_strand_id
1 'polypeptide(L)'
;MAIKEGEDFVVWGYGSLVWRPGFEFIESHNGYVEGYRRRFWQGSPEHRGRPDSLGRVVTLVPAGEEPADDEATLLAAKAPGVDAADLHRAHGTLYRISAAVAEDTFAALLHRERAGYGLRSVRVHCQDGVVRDANVFWGASENEFFVGAQPAADIAKVIATSAGQSGPNVEYFARLLAAMRRRGTPDPHLEAVAAAFGPNGHADVLDRAVAAASAEQEPPSDPLDPLSGARRLAAAGPRSFPLGSAVPAGDQHSVVVSLPTVAHCEGYEEGDPAVTSLVRHGYPRFVVHSLLLRLHDRLAAELSQAGCDQCHTPAGREAAEARLRGSVVDAMGGGIGSDDVALCRSGMNAFYAAFKAVNDVMRPRGRRVWLQIGWLYVDTTMVLERFSAGQALCAGWPASDWEADARGEDGSAACSGGGATPDAAASGGGAATEPVSVVRVLDPTDDAAIAAAFAEHGASLAGVITETPSNPLVQSVDLAQLRDHCDACGAALVVDPTVASPFAVDVLTDSASGGPLADLVALSLTKYFGSDGSVMAGALARNPRSPLLAAHPGLWARAAAHAEPSGAADLACVAGQCEGAREVVETGSATCAALARYLESRSDCVESVHWALQAAGGSGEKYRRLARPGGAGSSDPLCGSVLSVVLKGGLEAARAFYDALDAVKGPSFGIGATLACPFALLAHYDLVTSEDGRKLLDRAGLSPWVIRISCGMEPTAAVLAAVERALPPRPSA
;
A
#
# COMPACT_ATOMS: atom_id res chain seq x y z
N MET A 1 4.32 -13.75 38.00
CA MET A 1 5.14 -12.69 37.38
C MET A 1 4.15 -11.81 36.63
N ALA A 2 4.01 -10.54 37.03
CA ALA A 2 3.07 -9.61 36.41
C ALA A 2 3.83 -8.79 35.37
N ILE A 3 3.17 -8.45 34.25
CA ILE A 3 3.66 -7.37 33.38
C ILE A 3 3.78 -6.13 34.26
N LYS A 4 4.87 -5.38 34.13
CA LYS A 4 4.98 -4.10 34.79
C LYS A 4 4.15 -3.09 34.00
N GLU A 5 3.18 -2.49 34.67
CA GLU A 5 2.29 -1.50 34.10
C GLU A 5 3.10 -0.36 33.47
N GLY A 6 2.87 -0.09 32.19
CA GLY A 6 3.59 0.93 31.42
C GLY A 6 4.93 0.51 30.79
N GLU A 7 5.37 -0.75 30.90
CA GLU A 7 6.56 -1.26 30.20
C GLU A 7 6.19 -2.15 28.99
N ASP A 8 7.03 -2.12 27.95
CA ASP A 8 6.92 -3.03 26.80
C ASP A 8 7.02 -4.49 27.24
N PHE A 9 6.22 -5.36 26.61
CA PHE A 9 6.27 -6.80 26.84
C PHE A 9 7.10 -7.49 25.76
N VAL A 10 8.19 -8.16 26.15
CA VAL A 10 9.04 -8.91 25.23
C VAL A 10 8.74 -10.40 25.36
N VAL A 11 8.37 -11.06 24.27
CA VAL A 11 8.10 -12.49 24.21
C VAL A 11 8.95 -13.16 23.13
N TRP A 12 9.47 -14.33 23.41
CA TRP A 12 10.17 -15.16 22.44
C TRP A 12 9.42 -16.46 22.20
N GLY A 13 9.30 -16.79 20.92
CA GLY A 13 8.44 -17.83 20.42
C GLY A 13 9.18 -18.91 19.65
N TYR A 14 8.92 -20.18 19.97
CA TYR A 14 9.63 -21.33 19.39
C TYR A 14 8.70 -22.40 18.77
N GLY A 15 7.39 -22.21 18.80
CA GLY A 15 6.42 -23.06 18.08
C GLY A 15 5.62 -22.25 17.08
N SER A 16 4.30 -22.39 17.12
CA SER A 16 3.47 -21.31 17.68
C SER A 16 3.63 -19.89 17.13
N LEU A 17 4.73 -19.24 17.45
CA LEU A 17 4.89 -17.81 17.21
C LEU A 17 5.85 -17.56 16.06
N VAL A 18 6.59 -18.58 15.64
CA VAL A 18 7.58 -18.54 14.55
C VAL A 18 6.94 -18.20 13.19
N TRP A 19 5.64 -18.41 13.02
CA TRP A 19 4.94 -18.17 11.74
C TRP A 19 3.54 -17.53 11.80
N ARG A 20 3.02 -17.29 12.99
CA ARG A 20 1.66 -16.83 13.27
C ARG A 20 1.66 -16.24 14.69
N PRO A 21 2.32 -15.09 14.87
CA PRO A 21 2.35 -14.41 16.15
C PRO A 21 0.93 -14.14 16.64
N GLY A 22 0.05 -13.62 15.79
CA GLY A 22 -1.37 -13.44 16.13
C GLY A 22 -1.61 -12.30 17.12
N PHE A 23 -0.66 -11.36 17.21
CA PHE A 23 -0.70 -10.14 17.99
C PHE A 23 0.22 -9.10 17.34
N GLU A 24 0.02 -7.83 17.69
CA GLU A 24 0.82 -6.70 17.20
C GLU A 24 2.16 -6.61 17.93
N PHE A 25 3.20 -6.13 17.27
CA PHE A 25 4.53 -5.97 17.85
C PHE A 25 5.27 -4.78 17.21
N ILE A 26 6.10 -4.11 18.01
CA ILE A 26 6.95 -2.98 17.62
C ILE A 26 8.10 -3.47 16.74
N GLU A 27 8.72 -4.59 17.10
CA GLU A 27 9.83 -5.18 16.34
C GLU A 27 9.91 -6.68 16.58
N SER A 28 10.57 -7.37 15.66
CA SER A 28 10.83 -8.80 15.78
C SER A 28 12.25 -9.15 15.39
N HIS A 29 12.88 -10.05 16.15
CA HIS A 29 14.23 -10.53 15.88
C HIS A 29 14.24 -12.04 15.88
N ASN A 30 14.70 -12.65 14.79
CA ASN A 30 15.06 -14.07 14.81
C ASN A 30 16.29 -14.26 15.71
N GLY A 31 16.31 -15.37 16.43
CA GLY A 31 17.40 -15.69 17.35
C GLY A 31 17.24 -17.06 17.97
N TYR A 32 18.13 -17.39 18.90
CA TYR A 32 18.10 -18.65 19.62
C TYR A 32 18.33 -18.48 21.12
N VAL A 33 17.91 -19.49 21.88
CA VAL A 33 18.26 -19.65 23.30
C VAL A 33 19.18 -20.86 23.43
N GLU A 34 20.27 -20.70 24.20
CA GLU A 34 21.25 -21.77 24.46
C GLU A 34 20.80 -22.69 25.60
N GLY A 35 21.25 -23.95 25.56
CA GLY A 35 21.01 -24.94 26.61
C GLY A 35 19.61 -25.55 26.57
N TYR A 36 18.85 -25.33 25.51
CA TYR A 36 17.50 -25.86 25.33
C TYR A 36 17.31 -26.50 23.97
N ARG A 37 16.38 -27.46 23.91
CA ARG A 37 15.99 -28.17 22.71
C ARG A 37 14.49 -28.16 22.53
N ARG A 38 14.04 -27.97 21.29
CA ARG A 38 12.62 -28.07 20.94
C ARG A 38 12.20 -29.53 20.82
N ARG A 39 11.07 -29.89 21.44
CA ARG A 39 10.52 -31.27 21.42
C ARG A 39 9.01 -31.29 21.29
N PHE A 40 8.49 -32.21 20.48
CA PHE A 40 7.04 -32.50 20.36
C PHE A 40 6.53 -33.38 21.52
N TRP A 41 6.94 -33.09 22.76
CA TRP A 41 6.63 -33.89 23.95
C TRP A 41 5.49 -33.31 24.80
N GLN A 42 4.81 -32.28 24.30
CA GLN A 42 3.66 -31.70 24.95
C GLN A 42 2.37 -32.16 24.26
N GLY A 43 1.44 -32.68 25.06
CA GLY A 43 0.08 -33.01 24.65
C GLY A 43 -0.78 -31.76 24.48
N SER A 44 -1.63 -31.75 23.45
CA SER A 44 -2.62 -30.70 23.21
C SER A 44 -4.03 -31.29 23.28
N PRO A 45 -4.78 -31.04 24.38
CA PRO A 45 -6.11 -31.60 24.59
C PRO A 45 -7.23 -30.86 23.85
N GLU A 46 -6.98 -29.69 23.27
CA GLU A 46 -8.05 -28.85 22.67
C GLU A 46 -7.70 -28.29 21.29
N HIS A 47 -6.55 -27.61 21.15
CA HIS A 47 -6.22 -26.90 19.91
C HIS A 47 -5.79 -27.83 18.79
N ARG A 48 -4.96 -28.84 19.08
CA ARG A 48 -4.42 -29.78 18.07
C ARG A 48 -4.84 -31.24 18.29
N GLY A 49 -5.58 -31.50 19.37
CA GLY A 49 -6.23 -32.78 19.63
C GLY A 49 -7.49 -32.59 20.45
N ARG A 50 -7.86 -33.63 21.18
CA ARG A 50 -9.06 -33.71 22.01
C ARG A 50 -8.72 -34.32 23.37
N PRO A 51 -9.55 -34.16 24.41
CA PRO A 51 -9.25 -34.72 25.74
C PRO A 51 -9.05 -36.24 25.74
N ASP A 52 -9.71 -36.96 24.83
CA ASP A 52 -9.63 -38.40 24.63
C ASP A 52 -8.55 -38.84 23.60
N SER A 53 -8.00 -37.90 22.83
CA SER A 53 -6.96 -38.14 21.82
C SER A 53 -6.08 -36.91 21.65
N LEU A 54 -5.02 -36.84 22.44
CA LEU A 54 -4.14 -35.67 22.51
C LEU A 54 -3.38 -35.47 21.19
N GLY A 55 -3.36 -34.23 20.72
CA GLY A 55 -2.41 -33.79 19.70
C GLY A 55 -1.01 -33.61 20.30
N ARG A 56 -0.02 -33.33 19.45
CA ARG A 56 1.36 -33.01 19.81
C ARG A 56 1.67 -31.57 19.44
N VAL A 57 2.21 -30.83 20.39
CA VAL A 57 2.77 -29.48 20.23
C VAL A 57 4.18 -29.42 20.82
N VAL A 58 4.90 -28.33 20.54
CA VAL A 58 6.31 -28.23 20.95
C VAL A 58 6.45 -27.63 22.34
N THR A 59 7.38 -28.18 23.12
CA THR A 59 7.92 -27.57 24.34
C THR A 59 9.44 -27.43 24.23
N LEU A 60 10.06 -26.74 25.18
CA LEU A 60 11.49 -26.70 25.36
C LEU A 60 11.90 -27.65 26.47
N VAL A 61 13.01 -28.36 26.27
CA VAL A 61 13.60 -29.27 27.24
C VAL A 61 15.06 -28.84 27.46
N PRO A 62 15.55 -28.77 28.70
CA PRO A 62 16.96 -28.50 28.96
C PRO A 62 17.86 -29.53 28.29
N ALA A 63 18.93 -29.07 27.65
CA ALA A 63 19.93 -29.96 27.07
C ALA A 63 20.58 -30.80 28.19
N GLY A 64 20.49 -32.13 28.08
CA GLY A 64 21.07 -33.08 29.06
C GLY A 64 20.06 -33.81 29.96
N GLU A 65 18.77 -33.42 29.96
CA GLU A 65 17.71 -34.09 30.74
C GLU A 65 16.93 -35.16 29.95
N GLU A 66 17.42 -35.54 28.76
CA GLU A 66 16.74 -36.47 27.85
C GLU A 66 17.11 -37.93 28.15
N PRO A 67 16.13 -38.86 28.28
CA PRO A 67 16.44 -40.26 28.61
C PRO A 67 17.00 -41.13 27.47
N ALA A 68 17.19 -40.66 26.23
CA ALA A 68 17.37 -41.61 25.12
C ALA A 68 18.10 -41.15 23.83
N ASP A 69 18.72 -39.98 23.76
CA ASP A 69 19.52 -39.61 22.58
C ASP A 69 20.85 -39.00 23.02
N ASP A 70 21.90 -39.82 23.06
CA ASP A 70 23.25 -39.30 23.29
C ASP A 70 23.65 -38.33 22.15
N GLU A 71 24.55 -37.39 22.47
CA GLU A 71 24.98 -36.35 21.53
C GLU A 71 25.55 -36.95 20.24
N ALA A 72 26.15 -38.15 20.31
CA ALA A 72 26.67 -38.89 19.18
C ALA A 72 25.55 -39.35 18.21
N THR A 73 24.40 -39.78 18.72
CA THR A 73 23.24 -40.20 17.93
C THR A 73 22.60 -39.02 17.20
N LEU A 74 22.47 -37.87 17.85
CA LEU A 74 21.94 -36.65 17.23
C LEU A 74 22.88 -36.06 16.18
N LEU A 75 24.20 -36.14 16.42
CA LEU A 75 25.21 -35.71 15.46
C LEU A 75 25.26 -36.64 14.23
N ALA A 76 25.01 -37.94 14.42
CA ALA A 76 24.94 -38.94 13.35
C ALA A 76 23.63 -38.87 12.54
N ALA A 77 22.52 -38.49 13.17
CA ALA A 77 21.20 -38.31 12.54
C ALA A 77 20.97 -36.90 11.96
N LYS A 78 22.00 -36.05 11.99
CA LYS A 78 21.97 -34.66 11.58
C LYS A 78 21.60 -34.51 10.10
N ALA A 79 20.51 -33.80 9.81
CA ALA A 79 20.17 -33.42 8.44
C ALA A 79 21.29 -32.58 7.80
N PRO A 80 21.54 -32.68 6.49
CA PRO A 80 22.51 -31.82 5.80
C PRO A 80 22.21 -30.33 6.08
N GLY A 81 23.22 -29.54 6.51
CA GLY A 81 23.07 -28.11 6.82
C GLY A 81 23.25 -27.77 8.30
N VAL A 82 22.43 -28.34 9.20
CA VAL A 82 22.82 -28.75 10.56
C VAL A 82 23.59 -27.82 11.54
N ASP A 83 24.88 -27.48 11.42
CA ASP A 83 25.82 -27.08 12.53
C ASP A 83 25.75 -27.88 13.89
N ALA A 84 26.90 -28.37 14.38
CA ALA A 84 26.97 -29.04 15.68
C ALA A 84 26.59 -28.11 16.84
N ALA A 85 26.82 -26.80 16.69
CA ALA A 85 26.43 -25.80 17.69
C ALA A 85 24.90 -25.67 17.84
N ASP A 86 24.12 -26.00 16.81
CA ASP A 86 22.66 -25.90 16.84
C ASP A 86 21.97 -27.06 17.58
N LEU A 87 22.71 -28.11 17.94
CA LEU A 87 22.21 -29.21 18.77
C LEU A 87 21.82 -28.78 20.19
N HIS A 88 22.37 -27.66 20.66
CA HIS A 88 22.12 -27.11 22.00
C HIS A 88 21.42 -25.75 21.95
N ARG A 89 20.83 -25.41 20.80
CA ARG A 89 20.14 -24.14 20.56
C ARG A 89 18.71 -24.38 20.12
N ALA A 90 17.78 -23.75 20.81
CA ALA A 90 16.41 -23.66 20.34
C ALA A 90 16.24 -22.35 19.59
N HIS A 91 16.00 -22.42 18.28
CA HIS A 91 15.76 -21.26 17.42
C HIS A 91 14.31 -20.78 17.50
N GLY A 92 14.07 -19.49 17.28
CA GLY A 92 12.74 -18.88 17.39
C GLY A 92 12.73 -17.41 16.99
N THR A 93 11.63 -16.72 17.31
CA THR A 93 11.46 -15.29 17.02
C THR A 93 11.06 -14.53 18.28
N LEU A 94 11.83 -13.50 18.59
CA LEU A 94 11.56 -12.51 19.63
C LEU A 94 10.63 -11.44 19.07
N TYR A 95 9.68 -11.01 19.87
CA TYR A 95 8.75 -9.92 19.59
C TYR A 95 8.76 -8.95 20.76
N ARG A 96 8.91 -7.65 20.49
CA ARG A 96 8.68 -6.60 21.49
C ARG A 96 7.32 -5.98 21.21
N ILE A 97 6.44 -6.01 22.21
CA ILE A 97 5.06 -5.56 22.15
C ILE A 97 4.95 -4.28 22.97
N SER A 98 4.23 -3.27 22.44
CA SER A 98 4.13 -1.99 23.12
C SER A 98 3.40 -2.10 24.44
N ALA A 99 3.79 -1.29 25.41
CA ALA A 99 3.09 -1.18 26.70
C ALA A 99 1.57 -0.97 26.54
N ALA A 100 1.13 -0.29 25.47
CA ALA A 100 -0.28 0.01 25.19
C ALA A 100 -1.16 -1.23 24.97
N VAL A 101 -0.60 -2.31 24.40
CA VAL A 101 -1.33 -3.55 24.09
C VAL A 101 -0.73 -4.78 24.79
N ALA A 102 0.25 -4.56 25.67
CA ALA A 102 1.00 -5.62 26.34
C ALA A 102 0.09 -6.51 27.20
N GLU A 103 -0.84 -5.91 27.96
CA GLU A 103 -1.75 -6.65 28.85
C GLU A 103 -2.72 -7.53 28.07
N ASP A 104 -3.38 -6.98 27.05
CA ASP A 104 -4.30 -7.72 26.20
C ASP A 104 -3.59 -8.83 25.42
N THR A 105 -2.41 -8.53 24.87
CA THR A 105 -1.60 -9.52 24.16
C THR A 105 -1.17 -10.65 25.10
N PHE A 106 -0.76 -10.32 26.32
CA PHE A 106 -0.38 -11.32 27.31
C PHE A 106 -1.57 -12.16 27.78
N ALA A 107 -2.74 -11.56 27.97
CA ALA A 107 -3.98 -12.28 28.29
C ALA A 107 -4.38 -13.23 27.15
N ALA A 108 -4.28 -12.78 25.90
CA ALA A 108 -4.54 -13.61 24.72
C ALA A 108 -3.52 -14.76 24.59
N LEU A 109 -2.25 -14.50 24.87
CA LEU A 109 -1.20 -15.52 24.91
C LEU A 109 -1.45 -16.54 26.03
N LEU A 110 -1.80 -16.09 27.24
CA LEU A 110 -2.18 -17.00 28.33
C LEU A 110 -3.39 -17.87 27.97
N HIS A 111 -4.39 -17.30 27.27
CA HIS A 111 -5.52 -18.07 26.77
C HIS A 111 -5.10 -19.11 25.72
N ARG A 112 -4.18 -18.74 24.82
CA ARG A 112 -3.64 -19.61 23.78
C ARG A 112 -2.81 -20.77 24.34
N GLU A 113 -2.18 -20.57 25.50
CA GLU A 113 -1.25 -21.51 26.13
C GLU A 113 -1.90 -22.31 27.29
N ARG A 114 -3.24 -22.42 27.28
CA ARG A 114 -4.11 -23.04 28.31
C ARG A 114 -3.79 -24.49 28.71
N ALA A 115 -2.92 -25.19 27.99
CA ALA A 115 -2.47 -26.55 28.34
C ALA A 115 -1.39 -26.58 29.45
N GLY A 116 -1.44 -25.65 30.41
CA GLY A 116 -0.57 -25.61 31.60
C GLY A 116 0.85 -25.10 31.38
N TYR A 117 1.10 -24.32 30.32
CA TYR A 117 2.42 -23.69 30.13
C TYR A 117 2.66 -22.62 31.20
N GLY A 118 3.84 -22.66 31.83
CA GLY A 118 4.33 -21.61 32.71
C GLY A 118 5.06 -20.52 31.93
N LEU A 119 5.34 -19.38 32.55
CA LEU A 119 6.16 -18.31 31.96
C LEU A 119 7.57 -18.34 32.55
N ARG A 120 8.60 -18.22 31.72
CA ARG A 120 10.01 -18.07 32.15
C ARG A 120 10.70 -16.94 31.39
N SER A 121 11.72 -16.34 32.00
CA SER A 121 12.61 -15.40 31.31
C SER A 121 13.79 -16.14 30.69
N VAL A 122 14.14 -15.81 29.45
CA VAL A 122 15.28 -16.38 28.71
C VAL A 122 16.10 -15.28 28.07
N ARG A 123 17.39 -15.57 27.84
CA ARG A 123 18.27 -14.72 27.05
C ARG A 123 18.29 -15.22 25.61
N VAL A 124 17.89 -14.36 24.70
CA VAL A 124 17.81 -14.65 23.26
C VAL A 124 19.00 -14.00 22.57
N HIS A 125 19.78 -14.82 21.88
CA HIS A 125 20.86 -14.37 21.01
C HIS A 125 20.28 -14.05 19.64
N CYS A 126 20.11 -12.76 19.33
CA CYS A 126 19.48 -12.31 18.08
C CYS A 126 20.47 -12.27 16.92
N GLN A 127 19.95 -12.40 15.70
CA GLN A 127 20.75 -12.40 14.46
C GLN A 127 21.48 -11.09 14.18
N ASP A 128 21.06 -9.98 14.79
CA ASP A 128 21.76 -8.69 14.72
C ASP A 128 22.97 -8.59 15.66
N GLY A 129 23.31 -9.69 16.36
CA GLY A 129 24.44 -9.77 17.28
C GLY A 129 24.12 -9.27 18.70
N VAL A 130 22.90 -8.81 18.98
CA VAL A 130 22.49 -8.32 20.29
C VAL A 130 21.80 -9.43 21.09
N VAL A 131 22.14 -9.56 22.36
CA VAL A 131 21.47 -10.48 23.30
C VAL A 131 20.38 -9.73 24.05
N ARG A 132 19.14 -10.24 24.05
CA ARG A 132 17.96 -9.61 24.66
C ARG A 132 17.28 -10.55 25.65
N ASP A 133 16.75 -10.00 26.74
CA ASP A 133 15.87 -10.74 27.65
C ASP A 133 14.45 -10.82 27.07
N ALA A 134 13.81 -11.98 27.18
CA ALA A 134 12.45 -12.21 26.71
C ALA A 134 11.70 -13.21 27.58
N ASN A 135 10.38 -13.10 27.61
CA ASN A 135 9.51 -14.09 28.22
C ASN A 135 9.25 -15.24 27.25
N VAL A 136 9.14 -16.46 27.76
CA VAL A 136 8.78 -17.64 26.97
C VAL A 136 7.75 -18.48 27.71
N PHE A 137 6.73 -18.92 27.00
CA PHE A 137 5.79 -19.91 27.51
C PHE A 137 6.43 -21.30 27.46
N TRP A 138 6.42 -22.00 28.58
CA TRP A 138 7.19 -23.23 28.80
C TRP A 138 6.29 -24.34 29.37
N GLY A 139 6.18 -25.47 28.67
CA GLY A 139 5.51 -26.67 29.16
C GLY A 139 6.51 -27.53 29.95
N ALA A 140 6.50 -27.41 31.29
CA ALA A 140 7.47 -28.10 32.15
C ALA A 140 7.23 -29.61 32.23
N SER A 141 8.24 -30.38 32.64
CA SER A 141 8.11 -31.84 32.80
C SER A 141 7.06 -32.25 33.84
N GLU A 142 6.72 -31.36 34.76
CA GLU A 142 5.68 -31.55 35.77
C GLU A 142 4.26 -31.22 35.25
N ASN A 143 4.12 -30.73 34.02
CA ASN A 143 2.83 -30.44 33.40
C ASN A 143 2.06 -31.74 33.13
N GLU A 144 0.77 -31.77 33.45
CA GLU A 144 -0.08 -32.97 33.32
C GLU A 144 -0.20 -33.50 31.89
N PHE A 145 -0.01 -32.63 30.90
CA PHE A 145 0.00 -32.96 29.47
C PHE A 145 1.41 -33.17 28.91
N PHE A 146 2.47 -33.10 29.73
CA PHE A 146 3.81 -33.49 29.30
C PHE A 146 3.87 -35.00 29.13
N VAL A 147 3.93 -35.46 27.87
CA VAL A 147 3.93 -36.90 27.55
C VAL A 147 5.32 -37.52 27.52
N GLY A 148 6.36 -36.69 27.64
CA GLY A 148 7.75 -37.11 27.70
C GLY A 148 8.31 -37.62 26.37
N ALA A 149 9.52 -38.18 26.47
CA ALA A 149 10.25 -38.71 25.34
C ALA A 149 9.54 -39.91 24.71
N GLN A 150 9.38 -39.85 23.39
CA GLN A 150 8.75 -40.90 22.58
C GLN A 150 9.52 -41.08 21.27
N PRO A 151 9.53 -42.29 20.68
CA PRO A 151 10.08 -42.51 19.35
C PRO A 151 9.45 -41.56 18.32
N ALA A 152 10.27 -41.02 17.41
CA ALA A 152 9.81 -40.13 16.34
C ALA A 152 8.67 -40.74 15.50
N ALA A 153 8.66 -42.07 15.34
CA ALA A 153 7.61 -42.81 14.65
C ALA A 153 6.24 -42.71 15.36
N ASP A 154 6.22 -42.79 16.68
CA ASP A 154 4.97 -42.68 17.46
C ASP A 154 4.45 -41.24 17.44
N ILE A 155 5.36 -40.27 17.54
CA ILE A 155 5.03 -38.84 17.43
C ILE A 155 4.43 -38.54 16.04
N ALA A 156 5.08 -39.01 14.97
CA ALA A 156 4.62 -38.81 13.59
C ALA A 156 3.22 -39.40 13.37
N LYS A 157 2.96 -40.60 13.88
CA LYS A 157 1.64 -41.25 13.80
C LYS A 157 0.54 -40.44 14.47
N VAL A 158 0.81 -39.90 15.66
CA VAL A 158 -0.16 -39.04 16.38
C VAL A 158 -0.39 -37.74 15.60
N ILE A 159 0.67 -37.08 15.13
CA ILE A 159 0.56 -35.84 14.35
C ILE A 159 -0.23 -36.06 13.05
N ALA A 160 -0.03 -37.18 12.37
CA ALA A 160 -0.71 -37.51 11.11
C ALA A 160 -2.22 -37.71 11.28
N THR A 161 -2.69 -38.11 12.47
CA THR A 161 -4.06 -38.58 12.69
C THR A 161 -4.90 -37.71 13.64
N SER A 162 -4.26 -36.80 14.37
CA SER A 162 -4.94 -35.94 15.36
C SER A 162 -5.42 -34.62 14.77
N ALA A 163 -6.54 -34.11 15.28
CA ALA A 163 -7.09 -32.80 14.95
C ALA A 163 -7.88 -32.21 16.13
N GLY A 164 -7.73 -30.90 16.34
CA GLY A 164 -8.44 -30.14 17.37
C GLY A 164 -9.14 -28.90 16.80
N GLN A 165 -9.53 -27.97 17.67
CA GLN A 165 -10.26 -26.75 17.31
C GLN A 165 -9.49 -25.87 16.31
N SER A 166 -8.16 -25.87 16.39
CA SER A 166 -7.28 -25.09 15.50
C SER A 166 -6.90 -25.84 14.22
N GLY A 167 -7.59 -26.95 13.93
CA GLY A 167 -7.39 -27.77 12.73
C GLY A 167 -6.50 -29.00 12.93
N PRO A 168 -6.13 -29.69 11.83
CA PRO A 168 -5.27 -30.87 11.86
C PRO A 168 -3.91 -30.61 12.52
N ASN A 169 -3.39 -31.60 13.23
CA ASN A 169 -2.08 -31.49 13.88
C ASN A 169 -0.93 -31.51 12.85
N VAL A 170 -1.08 -32.23 11.74
CA VAL A 170 -0.11 -32.25 10.65
C VAL A 170 0.10 -30.87 10.02
N GLU A 171 -0.93 -30.02 9.97
CA GLU A 171 -0.81 -28.65 9.47
C GLU A 171 0.10 -27.79 10.37
N TYR A 172 -0.05 -27.93 11.69
CA TYR A 172 0.83 -27.28 12.67
C TYR A 172 2.29 -27.68 12.46
N PHE A 173 2.52 -29.00 12.38
CA PHE A 173 3.85 -29.57 12.21
C PHE A 173 4.47 -29.12 10.87
N ALA A 174 3.74 -29.27 9.77
CA ALA A 174 4.22 -28.92 8.43
C ALA A 174 4.57 -27.44 8.31
N ARG A 175 3.73 -26.54 8.84
CA ARG A 175 4.02 -25.11 8.81
C ARG A 175 5.24 -24.77 9.67
N LEU A 176 5.40 -25.37 10.85
CA LEU A 176 6.57 -25.12 11.71
C LEU A 176 7.86 -25.65 11.06
N LEU A 177 7.83 -26.87 10.53
CA LEU A 177 8.94 -27.48 9.78
C LEU A 177 9.36 -26.60 8.59
N ALA A 178 8.39 -26.16 7.79
CA ALA A 178 8.64 -25.27 6.65
C ALA A 178 9.23 -23.91 7.11
N ALA A 179 8.70 -23.34 8.20
CA ALA A 179 9.20 -22.08 8.75
C ALA A 179 10.64 -22.16 9.26
N MET A 180 11.06 -23.30 9.80
CA MET A 180 12.43 -23.53 10.27
C MET A 180 13.41 -23.77 9.11
N ARG A 181 13.03 -24.61 8.14
CA ARG A 181 13.84 -24.85 6.93
C ARG A 181 14.09 -23.55 6.15
N ARG A 182 13.07 -22.71 5.98
CA ARG A 182 13.18 -21.40 5.30
C ARG A 182 14.18 -20.45 5.93
N ARG A 183 14.26 -20.46 7.26
CA ARG A 183 15.16 -19.59 8.01
C ARG A 183 16.63 -20.03 7.94
N GLY A 184 16.92 -21.14 7.26
CA GLY A 184 18.25 -21.74 7.27
C GLY A 184 18.62 -22.32 8.64
N THR A 185 17.64 -22.53 9.52
CA THR A 185 17.82 -23.09 10.86
C THR A 185 17.02 -24.40 10.99
N PRO A 186 17.35 -25.45 10.22
CA PRO A 186 16.67 -26.74 10.32
C PRO A 186 16.75 -27.29 11.75
N ASP A 187 15.63 -27.73 12.28
CA ASP A 187 15.54 -28.25 13.65
C ASP A 187 15.69 -29.78 13.64
N PRO A 188 16.69 -30.35 14.33
CA PRO A 188 16.97 -31.79 14.29
C PRO A 188 15.76 -32.67 14.65
N HIS A 189 14.95 -32.24 15.62
CA HIS A 189 13.80 -33.03 16.06
C HIS A 189 12.64 -32.95 15.07
N LEU A 190 12.42 -31.78 14.46
CA LEU A 190 11.44 -31.64 13.39
C LEU A 190 11.80 -32.53 12.19
N GLU A 191 13.08 -32.54 11.81
CA GLU A 191 13.56 -33.37 10.70
C GLU A 191 13.43 -34.87 10.99
N ALA A 192 13.76 -35.30 12.21
CA ALA A 192 13.60 -36.70 12.62
C ALA A 192 12.13 -37.16 12.62
N VAL A 193 11.22 -36.32 13.14
CA VAL A 193 9.78 -36.61 13.10
C VAL A 193 9.27 -36.63 11.66
N ALA A 194 9.71 -35.69 10.81
CA ALA A 194 9.34 -35.64 9.39
C ALA A 194 9.77 -36.92 8.64
N ALA A 195 11.01 -37.37 8.84
CA ALA A 195 11.53 -38.60 8.25
C ALA A 195 10.73 -39.85 8.67
N ALA A 196 10.13 -39.83 9.87
CA ALA A 196 9.33 -40.94 10.39
C ALA A 196 7.91 -41.02 9.81
N PHE A 197 7.41 -40.03 9.05
CA PHE A 197 6.11 -40.12 8.37
C PHE A 197 6.08 -41.17 7.27
N GLY A 198 7.18 -41.33 6.52
CA GLY A 198 7.28 -42.29 5.41
C GLY A 198 7.13 -43.74 5.85
N PRO A 199 7.98 -44.24 6.77
CA PRO A 199 7.87 -45.60 7.30
C PRO A 199 6.51 -45.93 7.95
N ASN A 200 5.78 -44.91 8.42
CA ASN A 200 4.43 -45.06 8.98
C ASN A 200 3.30 -45.06 7.93
N GLY A 201 3.61 -44.98 6.64
CA GLY A 201 2.59 -44.91 5.58
C GLY A 201 1.85 -43.57 5.51
N HIS A 202 2.45 -42.50 6.03
CA HIS A 202 1.85 -41.16 6.09
C HIS A 202 2.63 -40.10 5.30
N ALA A 203 3.59 -40.49 4.43
CA ALA A 203 4.36 -39.56 3.59
C ALA A 203 3.46 -38.58 2.82
N ASP A 204 2.46 -39.09 2.08
CA ASP A 204 1.54 -38.27 1.28
C ASP A 204 0.76 -37.23 2.10
N VAL A 205 0.51 -37.51 3.38
CA VAL A 205 -0.20 -36.59 4.28
C VAL A 205 0.73 -35.43 4.66
N LEU A 206 1.98 -35.73 5.00
CA LEU A 206 2.98 -34.71 5.30
C LEU A 206 3.35 -33.89 4.05
N ASP A 207 3.59 -34.55 2.92
CA ASP A 207 4.02 -33.89 1.68
C ASP A 207 2.96 -32.91 1.18
N ARG A 208 1.67 -33.29 1.22
CA ARG A 208 0.57 -32.35 0.91
C ARG A 208 0.50 -31.20 1.89
N ALA A 209 0.66 -31.45 3.19
CA ALA A 209 0.61 -30.40 4.21
C ALA A 209 1.82 -29.44 4.10
N VAL A 210 3.02 -29.95 3.80
CA VAL A 210 4.22 -29.14 3.57
C VAL A 210 4.13 -28.38 2.26
N ALA A 211 3.59 -28.98 1.20
CA ALA A 211 3.33 -28.31 -0.06
C ALA A 211 2.31 -27.17 0.13
N ALA A 212 1.20 -27.39 0.84
CA ALA A 212 0.23 -26.35 1.18
C ALA A 212 0.85 -25.23 2.03
N ALA A 213 1.60 -25.59 3.08
CA ALA A 213 2.34 -24.63 3.93
C ALA A 213 3.45 -23.88 3.18
N SER A 214 3.92 -24.44 2.05
CA SER A 214 4.91 -23.81 1.18
C SER A 214 4.28 -22.98 0.07
N ALA A 215 3.07 -23.34 -0.38
CA ALA A 215 2.26 -22.62 -1.37
C ALA A 215 1.52 -21.40 -0.78
N GLU A 216 1.33 -21.35 0.54
CA GLU A 216 0.94 -20.13 1.27
C GLU A 216 2.05 -19.05 1.28
N GLN A 217 3.22 -19.30 0.65
CA GLN A 217 4.23 -18.28 0.37
C GLN A 217 3.92 -17.57 -0.95
N GLU A 218 4.15 -16.26 -0.99
CA GLU A 218 4.23 -15.53 -2.26
C GLU A 218 5.34 -16.16 -3.11
N PRO A 219 5.04 -16.64 -4.33
CA PRO A 219 6.05 -17.21 -5.20
C PRO A 219 7.15 -16.17 -5.50
N PRO A 220 8.40 -16.57 -5.75
CA PRO A 220 9.44 -15.62 -6.14
C PRO A 220 9.00 -14.86 -7.39
N SER A 221 9.32 -13.57 -7.45
CA SER A 221 9.07 -12.76 -8.64
C SER A 221 9.81 -13.36 -9.83
N ASP A 222 9.07 -13.72 -10.88
CA ASP A 222 9.68 -13.99 -12.18
C ASP A 222 10.17 -12.64 -12.74
N PRO A 223 11.49 -12.41 -12.85
CA PRO A 223 12.02 -11.14 -13.36
C PRO A 223 11.72 -10.93 -14.85
N LEU A 224 11.21 -11.94 -15.56
CA LEU A 224 10.79 -11.86 -16.96
C LEU A 224 9.29 -11.56 -17.13
N ASP A 225 8.48 -11.67 -16.07
CA ASP A 225 7.05 -11.31 -16.11
C ASP A 225 6.85 -9.91 -15.49
N PRO A 226 6.51 -8.89 -16.30
CA PRO A 226 6.34 -7.52 -15.83
C PRO A 226 5.17 -7.36 -14.84
N LEU A 227 4.24 -8.33 -14.80
CA LEU A 227 3.12 -8.35 -13.86
C LEU A 227 3.30 -9.32 -12.71
N SER A 228 4.51 -9.85 -12.51
CA SER A 228 4.71 -10.87 -11.48
C SER A 228 4.23 -10.39 -10.11
N GLY A 229 4.48 -9.13 -9.72
CA GLY A 229 4.02 -8.56 -8.45
C GLY A 229 2.52 -8.35 -8.38
N ALA A 230 1.95 -7.68 -9.37
CA ALA A 230 0.51 -7.48 -9.49
C ALA A 230 -0.28 -8.81 -9.49
N ARG A 231 0.20 -9.84 -10.21
CA ARG A 231 -0.40 -11.18 -10.22
C ARG A 231 -0.24 -11.91 -8.90
N ARG A 232 0.87 -11.72 -8.17
CA ARG A 232 1.04 -12.26 -6.81
C ARG A 232 0.04 -11.66 -5.83
N LEU A 233 -0.10 -10.33 -5.87
CA LEU A 233 -1.10 -9.61 -5.10
C LEU A 233 -2.51 -10.11 -5.40
N ALA A 234 -2.83 -10.37 -6.67
CA ALA A 234 -4.13 -10.86 -7.10
C ALA A 234 -4.41 -12.33 -6.77
N ALA A 235 -3.41 -13.21 -6.91
CA ALA A 235 -3.55 -14.65 -6.69
C ALA A 235 -3.92 -15.01 -5.25
N ALA A 236 -3.60 -14.12 -4.32
CA ALA A 236 -4.02 -14.19 -2.93
C ALA A 236 -5.54 -14.07 -2.70
N GLY A 237 -6.26 -13.54 -3.69
CA GLY A 237 -7.65 -13.11 -3.55
C GLY A 237 -7.80 -11.84 -2.69
N PRO A 238 -9.02 -11.27 -2.66
CA PRO A 238 -9.33 -10.12 -1.81
C PRO A 238 -9.12 -10.49 -0.33
N ARG A 239 -8.30 -9.71 0.38
CA ARG A 239 -7.96 -9.93 1.80
C ARG A 239 -7.54 -8.64 2.48
N SER A 240 -7.82 -8.52 3.77
CA SER A 240 -7.31 -7.44 4.61
C SER A 240 -6.04 -7.83 5.34
N PHE A 241 -5.23 -6.82 5.67
CA PHE A 241 -3.94 -6.98 6.34
C PHE A 241 -3.97 -6.28 7.71
N PRO A 242 -3.20 -6.76 8.71
CA PRO A 242 -3.06 -6.08 9.98
C PRO A 242 -2.64 -4.61 9.81
N LEU A 243 -3.02 -3.76 10.77
CA LEU A 243 -2.66 -2.35 10.79
C LEU A 243 -1.15 -2.14 10.56
N GLY A 244 -0.80 -1.16 9.73
CA GLY A 244 0.59 -0.81 9.46
C GLY A 244 1.34 -1.75 8.51
N SER A 245 0.70 -2.86 8.09
CA SER A 245 1.30 -3.78 7.13
C SER A 245 1.55 -3.09 5.79
N ALA A 246 2.78 -3.20 5.28
CA ALA A 246 3.13 -2.89 3.90
C ALA A 246 2.39 -3.83 2.93
N VAL A 247 2.00 -3.32 1.77
CA VAL A 247 1.40 -4.14 0.70
C VAL A 247 2.14 -3.86 -0.61
N PRO A 248 2.92 -4.82 -1.15
CA PRO A 248 3.06 -6.22 -0.73
C PRO A 248 3.74 -6.40 0.64
N ALA A 249 3.42 -7.50 1.32
CA ALA A 249 3.93 -7.76 2.66
C ALA A 249 5.44 -8.03 2.64
N GLY A 250 6.19 -7.37 3.53
CA GLY A 250 7.64 -7.52 3.61
C GLY A 250 8.44 -6.72 2.58
N ASP A 251 7.78 -6.01 1.65
CA ASP A 251 8.44 -5.08 0.75
C ASP A 251 8.85 -3.81 1.50
N GLN A 252 10.15 -3.58 1.59
CA GLN A 252 10.72 -2.40 2.25
C GLN A 252 10.52 -1.12 1.46
N HIS A 253 9.98 -1.15 0.23
CA HIS A 253 9.72 0.02 -0.60
C HIS A 253 8.22 0.24 -0.87
N SER A 254 7.34 -0.55 -0.24
CA SER A 254 5.90 -0.40 -0.42
C SER A 254 5.42 1.02 -0.13
N VAL A 255 4.67 1.57 -1.07
CA VAL A 255 3.99 2.87 -0.96
C VAL A 255 2.52 2.71 -0.56
N VAL A 256 2.11 1.49 -0.15
CA VAL A 256 0.76 1.15 0.30
C VAL A 256 0.82 0.58 1.70
N VAL A 257 -0.05 1.07 2.57
CA VAL A 257 -0.14 0.65 3.97
C VAL A 257 -1.57 0.32 4.36
N SER A 258 -1.72 -0.71 5.19
CA SER A 258 -3.01 -1.17 5.68
C SER A 258 -3.52 -0.34 6.86
N LEU A 259 -4.74 0.20 6.74
CA LEU A 259 -5.54 0.82 7.80
C LEU A 259 -6.88 0.07 7.90
N PRO A 260 -6.94 -1.08 8.60
CA PRO A 260 -7.97 -2.07 8.32
C PRO A 260 -9.39 -1.73 8.77
N THR A 261 -9.57 -0.69 9.59
CA THR A 261 -10.88 -0.29 10.12
C THR A 261 -11.05 1.21 10.05
N VAL A 262 -12.29 1.69 10.09
CA VAL A 262 -12.59 3.14 10.17
C VAL A 262 -11.96 3.76 11.41
N ALA A 263 -11.95 3.05 12.54
CA ALA A 263 -11.30 3.51 13.76
C ALA A 263 -9.79 3.70 13.59
N HIS A 264 -9.11 2.86 12.79
CA HIS A 264 -7.71 3.07 12.45
C HIS A 264 -7.50 4.28 11.54
N CYS A 265 -8.44 4.59 10.63
CA CYS A 265 -8.38 5.82 9.86
C CYS A 265 -8.56 7.06 10.74
N GLU A 266 -9.54 7.05 11.66
CA GLU A 266 -9.76 8.12 12.64
C GLU A 266 -8.52 8.32 13.52
N GLY A 267 -8.02 7.24 14.15
CA GLY A 267 -6.83 7.31 15.01
C GLY A 267 -5.57 7.75 14.26
N TYR A 268 -5.43 7.41 12.99
CA TYR A 268 -4.34 7.93 12.17
C TYR A 268 -4.42 9.45 12.01
N GLU A 269 -5.58 9.98 11.64
CA GLU A 269 -5.80 11.42 11.42
C GLU A 269 -5.75 12.23 12.73
N GLU A 270 -6.14 11.63 13.85
CA GLU A 270 -6.06 12.23 15.18
C GLU A 270 -4.66 12.15 15.81
N GLY A 271 -3.72 11.47 15.15
CA GLY A 271 -2.35 11.31 15.64
C GLY A 271 -2.22 10.33 16.81
N ASP A 272 -3.14 9.38 16.97
CA ASP A 272 -3.09 8.35 18.02
C ASP A 272 -1.77 7.56 17.92
N PRO A 273 -0.91 7.57 18.96
CA PRO A 273 0.34 6.82 18.97
C PRO A 273 0.15 5.31 18.77
N ALA A 274 -0.99 4.74 19.19
CA ALA A 274 -1.30 3.32 18.98
C ALA A 274 -1.43 2.97 17.50
N VAL A 275 -1.87 3.93 16.67
CA VAL A 275 -2.01 3.76 15.22
C VAL A 275 -0.76 4.22 14.48
N THR A 276 -0.33 5.46 14.72
CA THR A 276 0.76 6.11 13.98
C THR A 276 2.11 5.42 14.15
N SER A 277 2.37 4.77 15.29
CA SER A 277 3.62 4.01 15.52
C SER A 277 3.73 2.70 14.72
N LEU A 278 2.58 2.18 14.24
CA LEU A 278 2.49 0.97 13.42
C LEU A 278 2.53 1.29 11.92
N VAL A 279 2.10 2.48 11.51
CA VAL A 279 2.14 2.96 10.11
C VAL A 279 3.57 3.40 9.76
N ARG A 280 4.44 2.45 9.39
CA ARG A 280 5.88 2.69 9.09
C ARG A 280 6.23 2.73 7.61
N HIS A 281 5.28 2.37 6.77
CA HIS A 281 5.35 2.28 5.32
C HIS A 281 4.13 2.96 4.73
N GLY A 282 4.17 3.35 3.46
CA GLY A 282 3.08 4.08 2.83
C GLY A 282 3.55 5.23 1.96
N TYR A 283 2.59 5.88 1.32
CA TYR A 283 2.84 7.06 0.48
C TYR A 283 3.44 8.17 1.37
N PRO A 284 4.49 8.92 0.93
CA PRO A 284 5.23 9.85 1.79
C PRO A 284 4.44 10.97 2.44
N ARG A 285 3.23 11.23 1.94
CA ARG A 285 2.27 12.11 2.62
C ARG A 285 1.88 11.58 4.01
N PHE A 286 1.76 10.26 4.16
CA PHE A 286 1.25 9.63 5.37
C PHE A 286 2.35 9.26 6.36
N VAL A 287 3.57 9.00 5.88
CA VAL A 287 4.68 8.54 6.71
C VAL A 287 6.01 8.91 6.07
N VAL A 288 6.95 9.36 6.90
CA VAL A 288 8.36 9.44 6.47
C VAL A 288 8.92 8.01 6.45
N HIS A 289 9.20 7.51 5.25
CA HIS A 289 9.58 6.12 5.05
C HIS A 289 10.76 5.70 5.95
N SER A 290 10.67 4.54 6.61
CA SER A 290 11.68 4.08 7.58
C SER A 290 13.11 3.97 7.01
N LEU A 291 13.26 3.70 5.71
CA LEU A 291 14.57 3.76 5.02
C LEU A 291 15.10 5.18 4.89
N LEU A 292 14.25 6.20 4.73
CA LEU A 292 14.67 7.60 4.71
C LEU A 292 15.10 8.07 6.10
N LEU A 293 14.40 7.64 7.15
CA LEU A 293 14.83 7.90 8.55
C LEU A 293 16.17 7.20 8.84
N ARG A 294 16.28 5.91 8.50
CA ARG A 294 17.55 5.17 8.61
C ARG A 294 18.65 5.77 7.75
N LEU A 295 18.33 6.26 6.55
CA LEU A 295 19.26 6.94 5.66
C LEU A 295 19.62 8.33 6.20
N HIS A 296 18.72 9.05 6.86
CA HIS A 296 19.03 10.31 7.54
C HIS A 296 19.99 10.07 8.70
N ASP A 297 19.68 9.11 9.57
CA ASP A 297 20.53 8.69 10.68
C ASP A 297 21.89 8.19 10.19
N ARG A 298 21.88 7.49 9.05
CA ARG A 298 23.09 6.93 8.44
C ARG A 298 23.87 7.96 7.63
N LEU A 299 23.25 8.92 6.93
CA LEU A 299 23.93 10.03 6.26
C LEU A 299 24.48 11.05 7.26
N ALA A 300 23.82 11.23 8.41
CA ALA A 300 24.36 11.98 9.55
C ALA A 300 25.61 11.30 10.15
N ALA A 301 25.74 9.97 9.98
CA ALA A 301 26.89 9.18 10.42
C ALA A 301 27.94 8.87 9.31
N GLU A 302 27.54 8.85 8.03
CA GLU A 302 28.27 8.28 6.90
C GLU A 302 28.27 9.22 5.67
N LEU A 303 28.59 10.51 5.85
CA LEU A 303 29.20 11.30 4.76
C LEU A 303 30.63 10.78 4.45
N SER A 304 30.73 9.49 4.09
CA SER A 304 31.84 8.83 3.42
C SER A 304 31.47 7.41 2.94
N GLN A 305 31.25 7.30 1.62
CA GLN A 305 31.48 6.16 0.72
C GLN A 305 30.35 5.15 0.35
N ALA A 306 30.11 5.11 -0.99
CA ALA A 306 29.69 4.02 -1.91
C ALA A 306 28.26 3.43 -1.79
N GLY A 307 27.52 3.04 -2.84
CA GLY A 307 27.77 2.81 -4.28
C GLY A 307 27.17 1.44 -4.70
N CYS A 308 26.26 1.38 -5.68
CA CYS A 308 25.65 0.14 -6.22
C CYS A 308 25.54 0.20 -7.77
N ASP A 309 25.69 -0.92 -8.48
CA ASP A 309 26.44 -0.95 -9.75
C ASP A 309 25.72 -1.42 -11.04
N GLN A 310 24.38 -1.43 -11.17
CA GLN A 310 23.77 -1.81 -12.46
C GLN A 310 22.72 -0.83 -13.01
N CYS A 311 21.80 -0.35 -12.18
CA CYS A 311 20.85 0.71 -12.57
C CYS A 311 21.44 2.13 -12.49
N HIS A 312 22.57 2.31 -11.79
CA HIS A 312 23.27 3.60 -11.68
C HIS A 312 24.16 3.93 -12.89
N THR A 313 24.31 3.00 -13.83
CA THR A 313 25.05 3.30 -15.07
C THR A 313 24.23 4.26 -15.95
N PRO A 314 24.86 5.25 -16.60
CA PRO A 314 24.16 6.12 -17.54
C PRO A 314 23.36 5.36 -18.60
N ALA A 315 23.90 4.24 -19.10
CA ALA A 315 23.23 3.38 -20.08
C ALA A 315 22.01 2.64 -19.52
N GLY A 316 22.08 2.13 -18.27
CA GLY A 316 20.95 1.47 -17.63
C GLY A 316 19.80 2.45 -17.34
N ARG A 317 20.13 3.67 -16.91
CA ARG A 317 19.17 4.77 -16.75
C ARG A 317 18.50 5.12 -18.09
N GLU A 318 19.29 5.34 -19.14
CA GLU A 318 18.78 5.71 -20.47
C GLU A 318 17.83 4.63 -21.02
N ALA A 319 18.17 3.35 -20.86
CA ALA A 319 17.30 2.25 -21.27
C ALA A 319 15.98 2.21 -20.50
N ALA A 320 16.00 2.44 -19.18
CA ALA A 320 14.79 2.50 -18.36
C ALA A 320 13.91 3.71 -18.73
N GLU A 321 14.52 4.89 -18.93
CA GLU A 321 13.81 6.09 -19.37
C GLU A 321 13.17 5.89 -20.75
N ALA A 322 13.89 5.29 -21.71
CA ALA A 322 13.37 5.02 -23.04
C ALA A 322 12.15 4.08 -23.02
N ARG A 323 12.22 2.99 -22.23
CA ARG A 323 11.10 2.07 -22.04
C ARG A 323 9.88 2.74 -21.44
N LEU A 324 10.07 3.52 -20.38
CA LEU A 324 8.98 4.25 -19.72
C LEU A 324 8.35 5.30 -20.63
N ARG A 325 9.16 6.09 -21.34
CA ARG A 325 8.63 7.05 -22.33
C ARG A 325 7.84 6.33 -23.41
N GLY A 326 8.33 5.21 -23.92
CA GLY A 326 7.61 4.37 -24.89
C GLY A 326 6.25 3.92 -24.36
N SER A 327 6.21 3.38 -23.14
CA SER A 327 4.95 2.95 -22.50
C SER A 327 3.96 4.10 -22.29
N VAL A 328 4.43 5.28 -21.86
CA VAL A 328 3.59 6.48 -21.73
C VAL A 328 3.09 6.96 -23.09
N VAL A 329 3.94 6.98 -24.12
CA VAL A 329 3.56 7.34 -25.51
C VAL A 329 2.49 6.39 -26.03
N ASP A 330 2.68 5.07 -25.86
CA ASP A 330 1.72 4.05 -26.28
C ASP A 330 0.38 4.18 -25.55
N ALA A 331 0.41 4.50 -24.25
CA ALA A 331 -0.79 4.71 -23.45
C ALA A 331 -1.54 5.98 -23.87
N MET A 332 -0.82 7.08 -24.11
CA MET A 332 -1.41 8.38 -24.46
C MET A 332 -1.94 8.42 -25.90
N GLY A 333 -1.27 7.74 -26.84
CA GLY A 333 -1.63 7.78 -28.26
C GLY A 333 -1.53 9.20 -28.84
N GLY A 334 -2.44 9.56 -29.75
CA GLY A 334 -2.57 10.95 -30.23
C GLY A 334 -1.38 11.52 -31.02
N GLY A 335 -0.43 10.68 -31.43
CA GLY A 335 0.72 11.07 -32.26
C GLY A 335 1.87 11.74 -31.49
N ILE A 336 1.93 11.60 -30.17
CA ILE A 336 3.05 12.12 -29.37
C ILE A 336 4.30 11.24 -29.52
N GLY A 337 5.49 11.82 -29.35
CA GLY A 337 6.77 11.10 -29.32
C GLY A 337 7.46 11.17 -27.95
N SER A 338 8.57 10.46 -27.79
CA SER A 338 9.33 10.41 -26.52
C SER A 338 9.80 11.79 -26.03
N ASP A 339 10.06 12.73 -26.93
CA ASP A 339 10.47 14.11 -26.59
C ASP A 339 9.32 14.98 -26.05
N ASP A 340 8.08 14.48 -26.18
CA ASP A 340 6.88 15.12 -25.65
C ASP A 340 6.57 14.66 -24.21
N VAL A 341 7.42 13.82 -23.62
CA VAL A 341 7.25 13.26 -22.27
C VAL A 341 8.46 13.60 -21.39
N ALA A 342 8.21 14.16 -20.20
CA ALA A 342 9.18 14.36 -19.15
C ALA A 342 8.85 13.45 -17.95
N LEU A 343 9.74 12.52 -17.62
CA LEU A 343 9.60 11.64 -16.46
C LEU A 343 10.00 12.40 -15.19
N CYS A 344 9.25 12.18 -14.12
CA CYS A 344 9.44 12.91 -12.88
C CYS A 344 9.14 12.10 -11.61
N ARG A 345 9.53 12.63 -10.45
CA ARG A 345 9.48 11.92 -9.15
C ARG A 345 8.10 11.44 -8.72
N SER A 346 7.04 12.16 -9.09
CA SER A 346 5.67 11.82 -8.71
C SER A 346 4.67 12.52 -9.64
N GLY A 347 3.42 12.06 -9.65
CA GLY A 347 2.34 12.78 -10.35
C GLY A 347 2.21 14.23 -9.87
N MET A 348 2.49 14.49 -8.59
CA MET A 348 2.46 15.85 -8.06
C MET A 348 3.59 16.75 -8.57
N ASN A 349 4.78 16.19 -8.78
CA ASN A 349 5.83 16.94 -9.46
C ASN A 349 5.46 17.23 -10.93
N ALA A 350 4.75 16.31 -11.61
CA ALA A 350 4.24 16.57 -12.96
C ALA A 350 3.27 17.77 -12.98
N PHE A 351 2.28 17.80 -12.08
CA PHE A 351 1.35 18.93 -11.97
C PHE A 351 2.07 20.22 -11.57
N TYR A 352 2.94 20.17 -10.56
CA TYR A 352 3.72 21.33 -10.10
C TYR A 352 4.55 21.93 -11.25
N ALA A 353 5.21 21.08 -12.04
CA ALA A 353 6.01 21.51 -13.19
C ALA A 353 5.17 22.23 -14.25
N ALA A 354 3.98 21.70 -14.58
CA ALA A 354 3.03 22.36 -15.46
C ALA A 354 2.56 23.71 -14.88
N PHE A 355 2.12 23.72 -13.62
CA PHE A 355 1.64 24.90 -12.91
C PHE A 355 2.68 26.02 -12.89
N LYS A 356 3.94 25.71 -12.55
CA LYS A 356 5.04 26.68 -12.53
C LYS A 356 5.32 27.24 -13.92
N ALA A 357 5.43 26.39 -14.94
CA ALA A 357 5.72 26.84 -16.29
C ALA A 357 4.61 27.71 -16.89
N VAL A 358 3.34 27.33 -16.70
CA VAL A 358 2.18 28.13 -17.11
C VAL A 358 2.24 29.49 -16.43
N ASN A 359 2.48 29.54 -15.11
CA ASN A 359 2.60 30.79 -14.38
C ASN A 359 3.75 31.66 -14.88
N ASP A 360 4.94 31.09 -15.10
CA ASP A 360 6.11 31.83 -15.59
C ASP A 360 5.86 32.48 -16.96
N VAL A 361 5.07 31.82 -17.82
CA VAL A 361 4.71 32.32 -19.15
C VAL A 361 3.53 33.30 -19.10
N MET A 362 2.51 33.02 -18.28
CA MET A 362 1.25 33.77 -18.29
C MET A 362 1.29 35.03 -17.42
N ARG A 363 2.07 35.06 -16.34
CA ARG A 363 2.15 36.21 -15.43
C ARG A 363 2.60 37.51 -16.11
N PRO A 364 3.66 37.54 -16.95
CA PRO A 364 4.05 38.75 -17.68
C PRO A 364 2.96 39.28 -18.61
N ARG A 365 1.94 38.46 -18.92
CA ARG A 365 0.79 38.80 -19.77
C ARG A 365 -0.43 39.24 -18.95
N GLY A 366 -0.26 39.49 -17.64
CA GLY A 366 -1.33 39.91 -16.74
C GLY A 366 -2.28 38.78 -16.31
N ARG A 367 -1.99 37.53 -16.68
CA ARG A 367 -2.85 36.37 -16.40
C ARG A 367 -2.39 35.65 -15.14
N ARG A 368 -3.29 35.53 -14.18
CA ARG A 368 -2.95 35.12 -12.80
C ARG A 368 -4.04 34.28 -12.12
N VAL A 369 -5.14 34.02 -12.81
CA VAL A 369 -6.26 33.24 -12.29
C VAL A 369 -6.12 31.80 -12.77
N TRP A 370 -6.31 30.85 -11.88
CA TRP A 370 -6.48 29.44 -12.18
C TRP A 370 -7.93 29.02 -11.97
N LEU A 371 -8.47 28.25 -12.89
CA LEU A 371 -9.78 27.62 -12.74
C LEU A 371 -9.59 26.13 -12.41
N GLN A 372 -10.05 25.73 -11.23
CA GLN A 372 -10.15 24.33 -10.81
C GLN A 372 -11.55 23.82 -11.12
N ILE A 373 -11.64 22.71 -11.87
CA ILE A 373 -12.89 22.04 -12.20
C ILE A 373 -12.88 20.65 -11.57
N GLY A 374 -13.92 20.36 -10.78
CA GLY A 374 -14.06 19.13 -10.03
C GLY A 374 -13.43 19.14 -8.63
N TRP A 375 -13.79 18.12 -7.86
CA TRP A 375 -13.02 17.71 -6.69
C TRP A 375 -11.73 17.05 -7.17
N LEU A 376 -10.60 17.70 -6.95
CA LEU A 376 -9.29 17.21 -7.36
C LEU A 376 -8.67 16.36 -6.26
N TYR A 377 -7.68 15.57 -6.62
CA TYR A 377 -6.72 15.01 -5.69
C TYR A 377 -6.18 16.11 -4.77
N VAL A 378 -6.18 15.81 -3.48
CA VAL A 378 -5.89 16.74 -2.39
C VAL A 378 -4.56 17.47 -2.57
N ASP A 379 -3.48 16.79 -2.98
CA ASP A 379 -2.18 17.46 -3.13
C ASP A 379 -2.20 18.44 -4.33
N THR A 380 -3.01 18.20 -5.36
CA THR A 380 -3.23 19.15 -6.48
C THR A 380 -3.87 20.43 -5.96
N THR A 381 -4.85 20.29 -5.07
CA THR A 381 -5.48 21.41 -4.37
C THR A 381 -4.47 22.13 -3.47
N MET A 382 -3.63 21.40 -2.72
CA MET A 382 -2.61 22.00 -1.86
C MET A 382 -1.55 22.79 -2.64
N VAL A 383 -1.13 22.32 -3.82
CA VAL A 383 -0.23 23.10 -4.70
C VAL A 383 -0.90 24.41 -5.11
N LEU A 384 -2.16 24.38 -5.56
CA LEU A 384 -2.88 25.60 -5.92
C LEU A 384 -2.97 26.57 -4.72
N GLU A 385 -3.30 26.05 -3.54
CA GLU A 385 -3.48 26.83 -2.32
C GLU A 385 -2.18 27.47 -1.83
N ARG A 386 -1.07 26.71 -1.83
CA ARG A 386 0.25 27.18 -1.40
C ARG A 386 0.69 28.44 -2.12
N PHE A 387 0.31 28.60 -3.39
CA PHE A 387 0.68 29.73 -4.23
C PHE A 387 -0.46 30.75 -4.42
N SER A 388 -1.59 30.58 -3.75
CA SER A 388 -2.76 31.47 -3.83
C SER A 388 -2.83 32.49 -2.69
N ALA A 389 -3.56 33.59 -2.91
CA ALA A 389 -3.81 34.62 -1.89
C ALA A 389 -5.10 34.40 -1.06
N GLY A 390 -5.75 33.23 -1.14
CA GLY A 390 -7.16 33.02 -0.72
C GLY A 390 -7.44 31.84 0.21
N GLN A 391 -8.74 31.61 0.49
CA GLN A 391 -9.24 30.58 1.41
C GLN A 391 -8.83 29.16 0.99
N ALA A 392 -8.23 28.43 1.94
CA ALA A 392 -7.88 27.02 1.81
C ALA A 392 -9.15 26.15 1.89
N LEU A 393 -9.28 25.18 0.97
CA LEU A 393 -10.20 24.04 1.09
C LEU A 393 -9.66 23.02 2.10
N CYS A 394 -8.34 22.93 2.26
CA CYS A 394 -7.70 22.03 3.22
C CYS A 394 -7.11 22.85 4.37
N ALA A 395 -7.86 23.02 5.46
CA ALA A 395 -7.47 23.92 6.55
C ALA A 395 -6.44 23.34 7.55
N GLY A 396 -5.94 22.11 7.34
CA GLY A 396 -5.16 21.37 8.33
C GLY A 396 -3.63 21.46 8.25
N TRP A 397 -3.04 22.00 7.17
CA TRP A 397 -1.57 22.00 7.02
C TRP A 397 -1.02 23.42 6.98
N PRO A 398 -0.45 23.93 8.08
CA PRO A 398 0.11 25.26 8.06
C PRO A 398 1.34 25.29 7.13
N ALA A 399 1.38 26.31 6.27
CA ALA A 399 2.48 26.55 5.34
C ALA A 399 3.86 26.80 6.03
N SER A 400 3.89 26.88 7.37
CA SER A 400 5.08 27.13 8.19
C SER A 400 5.97 25.91 8.38
N ASP A 401 5.43 24.70 8.35
CA ASP A 401 6.14 23.54 8.89
C ASP A 401 7.28 23.07 7.99
N TRP A 402 7.17 23.32 6.68
CA TRP A 402 8.25 22.97 5.74
C TRP A 402 9.40 23.99 5.71
N GLU A 403 9.15 25.28 6.03
CA GLU A 403 10.19 26.30 6.03
C GLU A 403 11.00 26.31 7.33
N ALA A 404 10.40 25.92 8.46
CA ALA A 404 11.08 25.81 9.74
C ALA A 404 12.05 24.61 9.77
N ASP A 405 11.59 23.45 9.30
CA ASP A 405 12.40 22.22 9.24
C ASP A 405 13.57 22.34 8.24
N ALA A 406 13.38 23.06 7.13
CA ALA A 406 14.44 23.32 6.16
C ALA A 406 15.48 24.35 6.64
N ARG A 407 15.15 25.18 7.65
CA ARG A 407 16.05 26.19 8.23
C ARG A 407 16.73 25.75 9.53
N GLY A 408 16.32 24.63 10.13
CA GLY A 408 16.90 24.15 11.39
C GLY A 408 16.66 25.11 12.56
N GLU A 409 15.61 25.92 12.50
CA GLU A 409 15.23 26.87 13.54
C GLU A 409 14.07 26.30 14.36
N ASP A 410 14.31 25.22 15.08
CA ASP A 410 13.71 24.97 16.40
C ASP A 410 14.50 23.85 17.10
N GLY A 411 15.49 24.30 17.87
CA GLY A 411 16.33 23.47 18.71
C GLY A 411 15.83 23.40 20.14
N SER A 412 15.17 22.29 20.50
CA SER A 412 15.34 21.64 21.81
C SER A 412 15.07 20.14 21.62
N ALA A 413 16.00 19.20 21.73
CA ALA A 413 17.20 19.17 22.56
C ALA A 413 18.34 18.31 21.95
N ALA A 414 19.54 18.90 22.04
CA ALA A 414 20.83 18.30 22.41
C ALA A 414 21.42 17.14 21.57
N CYS A 415 22.32 17.50 20.65
CA CYS A 415 23.65 16.88 20.57
C CYS A 415 24.68 17.95 20.16
N SER A 416 25.48 18.38 21.13
CA SER A 416 26.58 19.33 20.99
C SER A 416 27.83 18.67 20.40
N GLY A 417 28.38 19.23 19.33
CA GLY A 417 29.72 18.90 18.81
C GLY A 417 30.02 19.70 17.56
N GLY A 418 30.96 20.64 17.64
CA GLY A 418 31.10 21.74 16.69
C GLY A 418 31.93 21.47 15.43
N GLY A 419 31.65 22.30 14.41
CA GLY A 419 32.67 22.92 13.56
C GLY A 419 32.95 22.25 12.21
N ALA A 420 32.24 22.69 11.16
CA ALA A 420 32.82 23.17 9.90
C ALA A 420 31.67 23.55 8.93
N THR A 421 31.54 24.83 8.62
CA THR A 421 30.65 25.36 7.57
C THR A 421 31.24 25.05 6.18
N PRO A 422 30.49 24.43 5.25
CA PRO A 422 30.85 24.45 3.84
C PRO A 422 30.20 25.65 3.15
N ASP A 423 31.07 26.40 2.48
CA ASP A 423 30.92 27.55 1.59
C ASP A 423 29.53 27.96 1.08
N ALA A 424 29.25 29.23 1.37
CA ALA A 424 28.34 30.09 0.65
C ALA A 424 28.83 30.32 -0.79
N ALA A 425 28.26 29.60 -1.76
CA ALA A 425 28.38 29.94 -3.18
C ALA A 425 27.21 29.41 -4.03
N ALA A 426 26.00 29.95 -3.81
CA ALA A 426 24.96 30.15 -4.84
C ALA A 426 23.70 30.82 -4.24
N SER A 427 23.87 31.92 -3.51
CA SER A 427 22.74 32.77 -3.12
C SER A 427 22.32 33.65 -4.29
N GLY A 428 21.55 33.10 -5.23
CA GLY A 428 20.72 33.86 -6.15
C GLY A 428 19.39 34.15 -5.47
N GLY A 429 19.18 35.38 -4.99
CA GLY A 429 17.92 35.79 -4.36
C GLY A 429 16.72 35.61 -5.29
N GLY A 430 15.84 34.65 -4.99
CA GLY A 430 14.55 34.52 -5.63
C GLY A 430 13.57 35.54 -5.06
N ALA A 431 13.16 36.51 -5.88
CA ALA A 431 12.08 37.43 -5.54
C ALA A 431 10.81 36.65 -5.18
N ALA A 432 10.15 37.01 -4.08
CA ALA A 432 8.86 36.44 -3.68
C ALA A 432 7.87 36.57 -4.85
N THR A 433 7.48 35.44 -5.42
CA THR A 433 6.57 35.41 -6.57
C THR A 433 5.17 35.84 -6.12
N GLU A 434 4.61 36.89 -6.73
CA GLU A 434 3.24 37.36 -6.43
C GLU A 434 2.22 36.20 -6.51
N PRO A 435 1.21 36.14 -5.62
CA PRO A 435 0.29 35.01 -5.53
C PRO A 435 -0.69 34.93 -6.71
N VAL A 436 -1.17 33.71 -7.00
CA VAL A 436 -2.25 33.46 -7.97
C VAL A 436 -3.62 33.59 -7.29
N SER A 437 -4.68 33.71 -8.09
CA SER A 437 -6.07 33.56 -7.63
C SER A 437 -6.63 32.24 -8.14
N VAL A 438 -7.45 31.55 -7.34
CA VAL A 438 -8.04 30.25 -7.70
C VAL A 438 -9.57 30.37 -7.65
N VAL A 439 -10.21 30.10 -8.78
CA VAL A 439 -11.67 30.01 -8.93
C VAL A 439 -12.03 28.53 -9.03
N ARG A 440 -13.12 28.12 -8.40
CA ARG A 440 -13.47 26.71 -8.25
C ARG A 440 -14.89 26.44 -8.73
N VAL A 441 -15.03 25.44 -9.59
CA VAL A 441 -16.30 24.80 -9.95
C VAL A 441 -16.21 23.36 -9.49
N LEU A 442 -16.85 23.03 -8.37
CA LEU A 442 -16.64 21.73 -7.70
C LEU A 442 -17.35 20.56 -8.38
N ASP A 443 -18.47 20.82 -9.07
CA ASP A 443 -19.15 19.82 -9.89
C ASP A 443 -18.64 19.91 -11.34
N PRO A 444 -17.86 18.93 -11.84
CA PRO A 444 -17.35 18.95 -13.20
C PRO A 444 -18.44 18.68 -14.25
N THR A 445 -19.67 18.36 -13.83
CA THR A 445 -20.81 18.12 -14.72
C THR A 445 -21.69 19.37 -14.93
N ASP A 446 -21.47 20.44 -14.16
CA ASP A 446 -22.21 21.71 -14.28
C ASP A 446 -21.62 22.61 -15.36
N ASP A 447 -22.02 22.37 -16.61
CA ASP A 447 -21.55 23.11 -17.78
C ASP A 447 -21.90 24.61 -17.71
N ALA A 448 -22.99 24.96 -17.00
CA ALA A 448 -23.41 26.35 -16.84
C ALA A 448 -22.49 27.12 -15.88
N ALA A 449 -22.12 26.51 -14.75
CA ALA A 449 -21.15 27.10 -13.83
C ALA A 449 -19.76 27.23 -14.45
N ILE A 450 -19.33 26.23 -15.25
CA ILE A 450 -18.08 26.30 -16.00
C ILE A 450 -18.11 27.49 -16.98
N ALA A 451 -19.15 27.58 -17.82
CA ALA A 451 -19.29 28.68 -18.78
C ALA A 451 -19.33 30.05 -18.09
N ALA A 452 -20.01 30.17 -16.94
CA ALA A 452 -20.05 31.40 -16.15
C ALA A 452 -18.66 31.80 -15.63
N ALA A 453 -17.87 30.84 -15.12
CA ALA A 453 -16.52 31.10 -14.64
C ALA A 453 -15.59 31.60 -15.77
N PHE A 454 -15.70 31.05 -16.98
CA PHE A 454 -14.97 31.57 -18.14
C PHE A 454 -15.44 32.96 -18.57
N ALA A 455 -16.75 33.22 -18.55
CA ALA A 455 -17.29 34.53 -18.88
C ALA A 455 -16.80 35.62 -17.90
N GLU A 456 -16.73 35.30 -16.61
CA GLU A 456 -16.29 36.22 -15.57
C GLU A 456 -14.77 36.43 -15.55
N HIS A 457 -13.99 35.36 -15.65
CA HIS A 457 -12.55 35.40 -15.38
C HIS A 457 -11.67 35.21 -16.62
N GLY A 458 -12.23 34.91 -17.80
CA GLY A 458 -11.48 34.49 -18.99
C GLY A 458 -10.30 35.38 -19.37
N ALA A 459 -10.46 36.71 -19.27
CA ALA A 459 -9.38 37.65 -19.59
C ALA A 459 -8.15 37.54 -18.66
N SER A 460 -8.33 37.00 -17.45
CA SER A 460 -7.29 36.87 -16.42
C SER A 460 -6.82 35.43 -16.23
N LEU A 461 -7.43 34.45 -16.91
CA LEU A 461 -7.08 33.03 -16.78
C LEU A 461 -5.68 32.75 -17.34
N ALA A 462 -4.83 32.19 -16.48
CA ALA A 462 -3.53 31.62 -16.82
C ALA A 462 -3.68 30.15 -17.21
N GLY A 463 -4.45 29.39 -16.43
CA GLY A 463 -4.61 27.96 -16.64
C GLY A 463 -5.90 27.41 -16.03
N VAL A 464 -6.24 26.23 -16.49
CA VAL A 464 -7.38 25.42 -16.07
C VAL A 464 -6.84 24.03 -15.74
N ILE A 465 -7.30 23.46 -14.62
CA ILE A 465 -6.95 22.10 -14.20
C ILE A 465 -8.22 21.30 -13.93
N THR A 466 -8.25 20.09 -14.46
CA THR A 466 -9.31 19.10 -14.22
C THR A 466 -8.71 17.70 -14.19
N GLU A 467 -9.29 16.84 -13.35
CA GLU A 467 -9.17 15.39 -13.49
C GLU A 467 -10.31 14.90 -14.39
N THR A 468 -10.05 13.90 -15.25
CA THR A 468 -11.12 13.24 -16.00
C THR A 468 -10.85 11.74 -16.14
N PRO A 469 -11.61 10.88 -15.45
CA PRO A 469 -12.64 11.21 -14.46
C PRO A 469 -12.04 11.71 -13.12
N SER A 470 -12.84 12.39 -12.29
CA SER A 470 -12.44 12.98 -11.00
C SER A 470 -12.18 11.96 -9.89
N ASN A 471 -11.34 12.31 -8.91
CA ASN A 471 -11.12 11.53 -7.69
C ASN A 471 -11.80 12.22 -6.48
N PRO A 472 -12.78 11.61 -5.78
CA PRO A 472 -13.16 10.20 -5.82
C PRO A 472 -14.47 9.90 -6.57
N LEU A 473 -15.19 10.92 -7.04
CA LEU A 473 -16.57 10.77 -7.59
C LEU A 473 -16.61 10.23 -9.03
N VAL A 474 -15.46 10.02 -9.66
CA VAL A 474 -15.31 9.42 -10.99
C VAL A 474 -16.18 10.13 -12.03
N GLN A 475 -16.26 11.47 -11.94
CA GLN A 475 -17.06 12.31 -12.83
C GLN A 475 -16.21 12.89 -13.95
N SER A 476 -16.77 13.02 -15.14
CA SER A 476 -16.08 13.56 -16.31
C SER A 476 -16.69 14.88 -16.77
N VAL A 477 -15.82 15.86 -17.02
CA VAL A 477 -16.13 17.12 -17.70
C VAL A 477 -16.23 16.92 -19.21
N ASP A 478 -16.96 17.79 -19.91
CA ASP A 478 -16.90 17.88 -21.37
C ASP A 478 -15.58 18.54 -21.79
N LEU A 479 -14.57 17.72 -22.07
CA LEU A 479 -13.22 18.20 -22.34
C LEU A 479 -13.12 18.98 -23.66
N ALA A 480 -14.00 18.69 -24.64
CA ALA A 480 -14.04 19.42 -25.91
C ALA A 480 -14.59 20.83 -25.70
N GLN A 481 -15.68 20.97 -24.93
CA GLN A 481 -16.18 22.30 -24.55
C GLN A 481 -15.14 23.09 -23.75
N LEU A 482 -14.42 22.41 -22.85
CA LEU A 482 -13.37 23.05 -22.05
C LEU A 482 -12.21 23.56 -22.92
N ARG A 483 -11.82 22.80 -23.95
CA ARG A 483 -10.85 23.22 -24.96
C ARG A 483 -11.30 24.49 -25.67
N ASP A 484 -12.54 24.54 -26.15
CA ASP A 484 -13.10 25.70 -26.85
C ASP A 484 -13.05 26.96 -25.97
N HIS A 485 -13.41 26.83 -24.69
CA HIS A 485 -13.31 27.92 -23.72
C HIS A 485 -11.87 28.38 -23.50
N CYS A 486 -10.92 27.44 -23.37
CA CYS A 486 -9.51 27.75 -23.19
C CYS A 486 -8.92 28.44 -24.43
N ASP A 487 -9.30 28.02 -25.64
CA ASP A 487 -8.86 28.66 -26.88
C ASP A 487 -9.42 30.08 -27.03
N ALA A 488 -10.69 30.29 -26.71
CA ALA A 488 -11.33 31.60 -26.77
C ALA A 488 -10.65 32.64 -25.86
N CYS A 489 -10.12 32.20 -24.73
CA CYS A 489 -9.44 33.09 -23.79
C CYS A 489 -7.90 32.97 -23.81
N GLY A 490 -7.30 31.98 -24.47
CA GLY A 490 -5.86 31.71 -24.48
C GLY A 490 -5.30 31.16 -23.15
N ALA A 491 -6.12 30.47 -22.36
CA ALA A 491 -5.69 29.82 -21.11
C ALA A 491 -5.09 28.44 -21.38
N ALA A 492 -4.18 27.99 -20.51
CA ALA A 492 -3.66 26.63 -20.56
C ALA A 492 -4.67 25.61 -20.05
N LEU A 493 -4.82 24.48 -20.73
CA LEU A 493 -5.61 23.34 -20.27
C LEU A 493 -4.68 22.20 -19.80
N VAL A 494 -4.64 21.98 -18.49
CA VAL A 494 -3.91 20.88 -17.86
C VAL A 494 -4.90 19.80 -17.45
N VAL A 495 -4.66 18.56 -17.85
CA VAL A 495 -5.57 17.43 -17.57
C VAL A 495 -4.82 16.32 -16.84
N ASP A 496 -5.46 15.73 -15.84
CA ASP A 496 -4.98 14.53 -15.17
C ASP A 496 -5.95 13.35 -15.41
N PRO A 497 -5.57 12.35 -16.22
CA PRO A 497 -6.38 11.16 -16.50
C PRO A 497 -6.07 9.98 -15.55
N THR A 498 -5.30 10.20 -14.47
CA THR A 498 -4.73 9.13 -13.63
C THR A 498 -5.80 8.17 -13.11
N VAL A 499 -7.02 8.64 -12.78
CA VAL A 499 -8.09 7.79 -12.22
C VAL A 499 -8.50 6.68 -13.19
N ALA A 500 -8.69 7.00 -14.48
CA ALA A 500 -9.05 6.02 -15.49
C ALA A 500 -7.84 5.34 -16.14
N SER A 501 -6.67 5.98 -16.09
CA SER A 501 -5.48 5.67 -16.90
C SER A 501 -5.58 6.17 -18.36
N PRO A 502 -4.50 6.67 -18.95
CA PRO A 502 -4.45 6.96 -20.39
C PRO A 502 -4.69 5.71 -21.28
N PHE A 503 -4.49 4.50 -20.74
CA PHE A 503 -4.91 3.26 -21.42
C PHE A 503 -6.43 3.11 -21.55
N ALA A 504 -7.22 3.84 -20.75
CA ALA A 504 -8.68 3.82 -20.83
C ALA A 504 -9.28 5.08 -21.48
N VAL A 505 -8.56 6.21 -21.50
CA VAL A 505 -9.04 7.47 -22.07
C VAL A 505 -7.99 8.17 -22.95
N ASP A 506 -8.43 8.81 -24.04
CA ASP A 506 -7.62 9.75 -24.80
C ASP A 506 -8.01 11.19 -24.42
N VAL A 507 -7.09 11.90 -23.77
CA VAL A 507 -7.27 13.30 -23.36
C VAL A 507 -6.49 14.28 -24.24
N LEU A 508 -5.83 13.79 -25.29
CA LEU A 508 -5.06 14.60 -26.24
C LEU A 508 -5.84 14.87 -27.52
N THR A 509 -6.72 13.93 -27.92
CA THR A 509 -7.45 13.98 -29.17
C THR A 509 -8.93 13.83 -28.95
N ASP A 510 -9.72 14.75 -29.48
CA ASP A 510 -11.16 14.56 -29.55
C ASP A 510 -11.49 13.49 -30.60
N SER A 511 -12.19 12.44 -30.18
CA SER A 511 -12.59 11.34 -31.04
C SER A 511 -13.58 11.77 -32.14
N ALA A 512 -14.35 12.85 -31.90
CA ALA A 512 -15.34 13.36 -32.85
C ALA A 512 -14.73 14.27 -33.92
N SER A 513 -13.96 15.30 -33.52
CA SER A 513 -13.37 16.27 -34.43
C SER A 513 -11.95 15.92 -34.91
N GLY A 514 -11.25 15.05 -34.20
CA GLY A 514 -9.82 14.80 -34.37
C GLY A 514 -8.93 15.94 -33.85
N GLY A 515 -9.52 16.99 -33.26
CA GLY A 515 -8.83 18.17 -32.75
C GLY A 515 -8.04 17.92 -31.45
N PRO A 516 -7.13 18.84 -31.08
CA PRO A 516 -6.39 18.74 -29.83
C PRO A 516 -7.28 19.07 -28.62
N LEU A 517 -7.08 18.36 -27.51
CA LEU A 517 -7.78 18.61 -26.24
C LEU A 517 -6.83 19.22 -25.19
N ALA A 518 -6.19 18.42 -24.34
CA ALA A 518 -5.27 18.95 -23.34
C ALA A 518 -4.04 19.64 -23.99
N ASP A 519 -3.50 20.68 -23.34
CA ASP A 519 -2.19 21.25 -23.69
C ASP A 519 -1.07 20.47 -23.00
N LEU A 520 -1.27 20.18 -21.72
CA LEU A 520 -0.36 19.43 -20.86
C LEU A 520 -1.13 18.35 -20.10
N VAL A 521 -0.49 17.22 -19.87
CA VAL A 521 -1.05 16.09 -19.12
C VAL A 521 -0.15 15.74 -17.96
N ALA A 522 -0.69 15.82 -16.75
CA ALA A 522 0.00 15.39 -15.52
C ALA A 522 -0.46 13.97 -15.17
N LEU A 523 0.48 13.06 -14.96
CA LEU A 523 0.18 11.64 -14.76
C LEU A 523 0.97 11.07 -13.58
N SER A 524 0.30 10.32 -12.70
CA SER A 524 0.97 9.51 -11.69
C SER A 524 1.27 8.10 -12.21
N LEU A 525 2.55 7.80 -12.42
CA LEU A 525 3.02 6.45 -12.77
C LEU A 525 2.98 5.49 -11.57
N THR A 526 2.94 6.00 -10.34
CA THR A 526 2.75 5.24 -9.08
C THR A 526 1.50 4.33 -9.06
N LYS A 527 0.55 4.53 -9.99
CA LYS A 527 -0.72 3.78 -10.03
C LYS A 527 -0.60 2.59 -10.97
N TYR A 528 -1.32 2.60 -12.09
CA TYR A 528 -1.37 1.50 -13.05
C TYR A 528 0.00 1.11 -13.65
N PHE A 529 0.96 2.03 -13.76
CA PHE A 529 2.28 1.74 -14.31
C PHE A 529 3.21 1.08 -13.28
N GLY A 530 3.13 1.51 -12.02
CA GLY A 530 3.79 0.91 -10.86
C GLY A 530 2.82 -0.01 -10.09
N SER A 531 2.17 -0.93 -10.81
CA SER A 531 1.05 -1.74 -10.33
C SER A 531 1.38 -2.68 -9.16
N ASP A 532 2.65 -2.82 -8.80
CA ASP A 532 3.06 -3.58 -7.62
C ASP A 532 2.86 -2.77 -6.33
N GLY A 533 2.70 -1.44 -6.40
CA GLY A 533 2.51 -0.59 -5.22
C GLY A 533 3.79 -0.33 -4.42
N SER A 534 4.95 -0.38 -5.09
CA SER A 534 6.29 -0.29 -4.47
C SER A 534 7.16 0.86 -4.96
N VAL A 535 6.61 1.76 -5.77
CA VAL A 535 7.39 2.84 -6.39
C VAL A 535 6.56 4.09 -6.61
N MET A 536 7.19 5.26 -6.44
CA MET A 536 6.63 6.53 -6.87
C MET A 536 7.30 7.01 -8.14
N ALA A 537 6.47 7.45 -9.07
CA ALA A 537 6.90 8.14 -10.27
C ALA A 537 5.73 8.94 -10.86
N GLY A 538 6.07 9.87 -11.73
CA GLY A 538 5.13 10.64 -12.53
C GLY A 538 5.65 10.88 -13.94
N ALA A 539 4.77 11.36 -14.79
CA ALA A 539 5.09 11.85 -16.11
C ALA A 539 4.31 13.13 -16.39
N LEU A 540 5.00 14.11 -16.97
CA LEU A 540 4.39 15.27 -17.60
C LEU A 540 4.48 15.07 -19.11
N ALA A 541 3.37 15.17 -19.82
CA ALA A 541 3.34 15.11 -21.28
C ALA A 541 2.80 16.40 -21.89
N ARG A 542 3.24 16.75 -23.10
CA ARG A 542 2.63 17.82 -23.90
C ARG A 542 1.83 17.26 -25.07
N ASN A 543 0.83 18.03 -25.49
CA ASN A 543 0.19 17.82 -26.79
C ASN A 543 0.96 18.59 -27.88
N PRO A 544 1.64 17.93 -28.83
CA PRO A 544 2.38 18.62 -29.89
C PRO A 544 1.46 19.40 -30.85
N ARG A 545 0.14 19.12 -30.83
CA ARG A 545 -0.87 19.82 -31.62
C ARG A 545 -1.55 20.97 -30.86
N SER A 546 -1.11 21.25 -29.63
CA SER A 546 -1.66 22.33 -28.80
C SER A 546 -1.46 23.71 -29.46
N PRO A 547 -2.54 24.49 -29.68
CA PRO A 547 -2.45 25.87 -30.13
C PRO A 547 -1.68 26.76 -29.17
N LEU A 548 -1.84 26.52 -27.86
CA LEU A 548 -1.17 27.29 -26.81
C LEU A 548 0.35 27.09 -26.83
N LEU A 549 0.80 25.85 -26.95
CA LEU A 549 2.22 25.51 -27.04
C LEU A 549 2.85 26.07 -28.31
N ALA A 550 2.11 26.07 -29.43
CA ALA A 550 2.54 26.73 -30.66
C ALA A 550 2.69 28.25 -30.48
N ALA A 551 1.77 28.90 -29.76
CA ALA A 551 1.84 30.32 -29.44
C ALA A 551 2.94 30.66 -28.42
N HIS A 552 3.36 29.70 -27.60
CA HIS A 552 4.32 29.86 -26.51
C HIS A 552 5.39 28.75 -26.53
N PRO A 553 6.31 28.75 -27.51
CA PRO A 553 7.27 27.65 -27.72
C PRO A 553 8.22 27.38 -26.54
N GLY A 554 8.40 28.36 -25.64
CA GLY A 554 9.18 28.20 -24.41
C GLY A 554 8.44 27.54 -23.24
N LEU A 555 7.12 27.33 -23.33
CA LEU A 555 6.31 26.78 -22.24
C LEU A 555 6.70 25.33 -21.93
N TRP A 556 6.83 24.48 -22.96
CA TRP A 556 7.25 23.09 -22.76
C TRP A 556 8.64 22.98 -22.14
N ALA A 557 9.63 23.70 -22.69
CA ALA A 557 10.99 23.64 -22.18
C ALA A 557 11.08 24.04 -20.69
N ARG A 558 10.28 25.03 -20.27
CA ARG A 558 10.16 25.40 -18.85
C ARG A 558 9.48 24.33 -18.02
N ALA A 559 8.39 23.74 -18.53
CA ALA A 559 7.66 22.68 -17.83
C ALA A 559 8.55 21.45 -17.63
N ALA A 560 9.25 21.00 -18.67
CA ALA A 560 10.21 19.91 -18.59
C ALA A 560 11.40 20.23 -17.65
N ALA A 561 11.83 21.49 -17.54
CA ALA A 561 12.87 21.89 -16.61
C ALA A 561 12.44 21.88 -15.13
N HIS A 562 11.14 22.07 -14.86
CA HIS A 562 10.57 21.96 -13.52
C HIS A 562 10.20 20.50 -13.13
N ALA A 563 10.24 19.58 -14.10
CA ALA A 563 10.07 18.15 -13.86
C ALA A 563 11.36 17.58 -13.24
N GLU A 564 11.33 17.30 -11.95
CA GLU A 564 12.47 16.76 -11.22
C GLU A 564 12.70 15.31 -11.61
N PRO A 565 13.92 14.94 -12.05
CA PRO A 565 14.21 13.60 -12.50
C PRO A 565 14.07 12.58 -11.36
N SER A 566 13.44 11.45 -11.67
CA SER A 566 13.40 10.28 -10.78
C SER A 566 14.77 9.63 -10.63
N GLY A 567 14.94 8.91 -9.51
CA GLY A 567 16.11 8.06 -9.29
C GLY A 567 16.16 6.91 -10.30
N ALA A 568 17.36 6.45 -10.65
CA ALA A 568 17.52 5.40 -11.64
C ALA A 568 16.91 4.05 -11.18
N ALA A 569 16.90 3.78 -9.87
CA ALA A 569 16.25 2.61 -9.30
C ALA A 569 14.71 2.68 -9.42
N ASP A 570 14.11 3.83 -9.13
CA ASP A 570 12.66 4.05 -9.29
C ASP A 570 12.26 3.89 -10.76
N LEU A 571 13.04 4.47 -11.67
CA LEU A 571 12.84 4.34 -13.11
C LEU A 571 12.92 2.88 -13.56
N ALA A 572 13.93 2.13 -13.12
CA ALA A 572 14.05 0.71 -13.44
C ALA A 572 12.88 -0.11 -12.88
N CYS A 573 12.42 0.20 -11.66
CA CYS A 573 11.30 -0.47 -11.01
C CYS A 573 9.99 -0.28 -11.79
N VAL A 574 9.64 0.96 -12.15
CA VAL A 574 8.44 1.24 -12.95
C VAL A 574 8.59 0.66 -14.36
N ALA A 575 9.80 0.75 -14.97
CA ALA A 575 10.05 0.22 -16.31
C ALA A 575 9.86 -1.30 -16.39
N GLY A 576 10.14 -2.02 -15.30
CA GLY A 576 9.89 -3.45 -15.19
C GLY A 576 8.40 -3.80 -15.12
N GLN A 577 7.53 -2.86 -14.73
CA GLN A 577 6.10 -3.08 -14.53
C GLN A 577 5.23 -2.52 -15.68
N CYS A 578 5.70 -1.46 -16.35
CA CYS A 578 4.88 -0.67 -17.27
C CYS A 578 4.38 -1.44 -18.51
N GLU A 579 5.06 -2.51 -18.92
CA GLU A 579 4.64 -3.35 -20.06
C GLU A 579 3.30 -4.06 -19.76
N GLY A 580 3.00 -4.33 -18.50
CA GLY A 580 1.77 -4.97 -18.05
C GLY A 580 0.63 -4.00 -17.70
N ALA A 581 0.89 -2.70 -17.64
CA ALA A 581 -0.05 -1.69 -17.14
C ALA A 581 -1.40 -1.70 -17.88
N ARG A 582 -1.39 -2.00 -19.19
CA ARG A 582 -2.61 -2.14 -19.98
C ARG A 582 -3.49 -3.29 -19.51
N GLU A 583 -2.90 -4.46 -19.23
CA GLU A 583 -3.63 -5.63 -18.74
C GLU A 583 -4.25 -5.37 -17.37
N VAL A 584 -3.56 -4.63 -16.50
CA VAL A 584 -4.09 -4.17 -15.20
C VAL A 584 -5.33 -3.31 -15.41
N VAL A 585 -5.29 -2.36 -16.34
CA VAL A 585 -6.42 -1.47 -16.65
C VAL A 585 -7.59 -2.23 -17.27
N GLU A 586 -7.32 -3.16 -18.20
CA GLU A 586 -8.36 -3.96 -18.86
C GLU A 586 -9.07 -4.89 -17.87
N THR A 587 -8.31 -5.61 -17.04
CA THR A 587 -8.84 -6.52 -16.01
C THR A 587 -9.60 -5.74 -14.94
N GLY A 588 -9.00 -4.66 -14.44
CA GLY A 588 -9.62 -3.77 -13.45
C GLY A 588 -10.91 -3.13 -13.98
N SER A 589 -10.95 -2.73 -15.26
CA SER A 589 -12.16 -2.17 -15.90
C SER A 589 -13.30 -3.18 -15.95
N ALA A 590 -13.01 -4.44 -16.32
CA ALA A 590 -14.04 -5.48 -16.38
C ALA A 590 -14.63 -5.75 -14.98
N THR A 591 -13.78 -5.88 -13.96
CA THR A 591 -14.22 -6.07 -12.57
C THR A 591 -14.97 -4.85 -12.03
N CYS A 592 -14.49 -3.63 -12.30
CA CYS A 592 -15.14 -2.38 -11.92
C CYS A 592 -16.55 -2.27 -12.50
N ALA A 593 -16.72 -2.52 -13.80
CA ALA A 593 -18.03 -2.47 -14.45
C ALA A 593 -19.01 -3.53 -13.89
N ALA A 594 -18.54 -4.74 -13.60
CA ALA A 594 -19.35 -5.78 -12.97
C ALA A 594 -19.75 -5.41 -11.54
N LEU A 595 -18.80 -4.89 -10.74
CA LEU A 595 -19.02 -4.48 -9.36
C LEU A 595 -19.97 -3.28 -9.27
N ALA A 596 -19.80 -2.27 -10.12
CA ALA A 596 -20.67 -1.10 -10.15
C ALA A 596 -22.13 -1.50 -10.38
N ARG A 597 -22.40 -2.35 -11.38
CA ARG A 597 -23.75 -2.88 -11.66
C ARG A 597 -24.31 -3.72 -10.52
N TYR A 598 -23.47 -4.53 -9.87
CA TYR A 598 -23.88 -5.30 -8.70
C TYR A 598 -24.30 -4.37 -7.56
N LEU A 599 -23.50 -3.35 -7.24
CA LEU A 599 -23.80 -2.35 -6.21
C LEU A 599 -25.05 -1.54 -6.55
N GLU A 600 -25.23 -1.10 -7.81
CA GLU A 600 -26.44 -0.43 -8.28
C GLU A 600 -27.69 -1.31 -8.10
N SER A 601 -27.56 -2.64 -8.28
CA SER A 601 -28.66 -3.58 -8.04
C SER A 601 -29.04 -3.72 -6.55
N ARG A 602 -28.13 -3.37 -5.64
CA ARG A 602 -28.31 -3.42 -4.18
C ARG A 602 -28.94 -2.16 -3.61
N SER A 603 -29.96 -1.63 -4.30
CA SER A 603 -30.71 -0.43 -3.88
C SER A 603 -31.41 -0.57 -2.51
N ASP A 604 -31.45 -1.77 -1.93
CA ASP A 604 -31.87 -2.02 -0.54
C ASP A 604 -30.94 -1.35 0.49
N CYS A 605 -29.63 -1.34 0.23
CA CYS A 605 -28.61 -0.84 1.16
C CYS A 605 -27.63 0.16 0.56
N VAL A 606 -27.52 0.23 -0.77
CA VAL A 606 -26.69 1.20 -1.50
C VAL A 606 -27.51 2.46 -1.80
N GLU A 607 -26.94 3.62 -1.49
CA GLU A 607 -27.51 4.94 -1.76
C GLU A 607 -27.09 5.44 -3.14
N SER A 608 -25.79 5.43 -3.43
CA SER A 608 -25.23 5.83 -4.73
C SER A 608 -23.98 5.03 -5.09
N VAL A 609 -23.75 4.90 -6.38
CA VAL A 609 -22.52 4.34 -6.97
C VAL A 609 -22.00 5.34 -8.00
N HIS A 610 -20.73 5.65 -7.89
CA HIS A 610 -20.02 6.61 -8.73
C HIS A 610 -18.92 5.90 -9.48
N TRP A 611 -19.01 5.86 -10.81
CA TRP A 611 -18.08 5.17 -11.68
C TRP A 611 -18.08 5.84 -13.07
N ALA A 612 -17.11 5.54 -13.92
CA ALA A 612 -16.89 6.31 -15.15
C ALA A 612 -18.08 6.32 -16.12
N LEU A 613 -18.93 5.28 -16.11
CA LEU A 613 -20.11 5.17 -16.97
C LEU A 613 -21.42 5.59 -16.29
N GLN A 614 -21.34 6.24 -15.13
CA GLN A 614 -22.50 6.71 -14.37
C GLN A 614 -23.40 7.64 -15.19
N ALA A 615 -24.72 7.47 -15.04
CA ALA A 615 -25.71 8.29 -15.74
C ALA A 615 -25.87 9.70 -15.13
N ALA A 616 -25.53 9.86 -13.86
CA ALA A 616 -25.69 11.11 -13.12
C ALA A 616 -24.94 12.27 -13.80
N GLY A 617 -25.62 13.42 -13.95
CA GLY A 617 -25.06 14.64 -14.55
C GLY A 617 -24.61 14.50 -16.01
N GLY A 618 -25.00 13.43 -16.71
CA GLY A 618 -24.47 13.13 -18.06
C GLY A 618 -22.98 12.77 -18.07
N SER A 619 -22.36 12.54 -16.90
CA SER A 619 -20.94 12.27 -16.75
C SER A 619 -20.47 11.10 -17.62
N GLY A 620 -21.21 10.00 -17.65
CA GLY A 620 -20.86 8.82 -18.47
C GLY A 620 -20.91 9.08 -19.98
N GLU A 621 -21.74 10.02 -20.45
CA GLU A 621 -21.75 10.43 -21.85
C GLU A 621 -20.50 11.25 -22.19
N LYS A 622 -20.12 12.17 -21.31
CA LYS A 622 -18.88 12.95 -21.41
C LYS A 622 -17.66 12.03 -21.40
N TYR A 623 -17.61 11.05 -20.50
CA TYR A 623 -16.55 10.04 -20.43
C TYR A 623 -16.44 9.21 -21.73
N ARG A 624 -17.56 8.71 -22.27
CA ARG A 624 -17.57 7.86 -23.48
C ARG A 624 -16.93 8.52 -24.71
N ARG A 625 -16.91 9.86 -24.80
CA ARG A 625 -16.25 10.58 -25.90
C ARG A 625 -14.72 10.48 -25.84
N LEU A 626 -14.18 10.26 -24.64
CA LEU A 626 -12.74 10.10 -24.38
C LEU A 626 -12.34 8.62 -24.30
N ALA A 627 -13.30 7.76 -23.94
CA ALA A 627 -13.03 6.38 -23.60
C ALA A 627 -12.51 5.56 -24.80
N ARG A 628 -11.48 4.77 -24.53
CA ARG A 628 -10.96 3.79 -25.48
C ARG A 628 -11.87 2.55 -25.51
N PRO A 629 -11.95 1.85 -26.66
CA PRO A 629 -12.72 0.61 -26.76
C PRO A 629 -12.29 -0.44 -25.74
N GLY A 630 -13.25 -1.20 -25.22
CA GLY A 630 -13.00 -2.33 -24.33
C GLY A 630 -12.30 -3.51 -25.03
N GLY A 631 -11.86 -4.48 -24.24
CA GLY A 631 -11.30 -5.74 -24.74
C GLY A 631 -12.30 -6.55 -25.57
N ALA A 632 -11.80 -7.50 -26.35
CA ALA A 632 -12.61 -8.34 -27.23
C ALA A 632 -13.76 -9.02 -26.47
N GLY A 633 -15.01 -8.73 -26.86
CA GLY A 633 -16.21 -9.29 -26.24
C GLY A 633 -16.88 -8.41 -25.17
N SER A 634 -16.28 -7.29 -24.77
CA SER A 634 -16.95 -6.28 -23.94
C SER A 634 -17.78 -5.34 -24.80
N SER A 635 -19.03 -5.08 -24.38
CA SER A 635 -19.86 -4.00 -24.94
C SER A 635 -19.52 -2.63 -24.36
N ASP A 636 -18.89 -2.59 -23.18
CA ASP A 636 -18.51 -1.34 -22.54
C ASP A 636 -17.11 -0.91 -22.99
N PRO A 637 -16.86 0.41 -23.14
CA PRO A 637 -15.51 0.92 -23.25
C PRO A 637 -14.74 0.70 -21.93
N LEU A 638 -13.41 0.84 -21.98
CA LEU A 638 -12.60 0.79 -20.76
C LEU A 638 -13.02 1.92 -19.81
N CYS A 639 -13.23 1.60 -18.54
CA CYS A 639 -13.79 2.51 -17.53
C CYS A 639 -12.83 2.82 -16.38
N GLY A 640 -11.58 2.32 -16.45
CA GLY A 640 -10.65 2.35 -15.32
C GLY A 640 -11.07 1.38 -14.22
N SER A 641 -10.28 1.29 -13.14
CA SER A 641 -10.56 0.33 -12.07
C SER A 641 -11.21 0.93 -10.81
N VAL A 642 -11.48 2.24 -10.81
CA VAL A 642 -11.94 2.96 -9.62
C VAL A 642 -13.46 3.21 -9.68
N LEU A 643 -14.13 2.92 -8.57
CA LEU A 643 -15.50 3.34 -8.29
C LEU A 643 -15.62 3.83 -6.84
N SER A 644 -16.69 4.54 -6.53
CA SER A 644 -17.04 4.93 -5.17
C SER A 644 -18.48 4.53 -4.85
N VAL A 645 -18.74 4.16 -3.60
CA VAL A 645 -20.07 3.75 -3.12
C VAL A 645 -20.42 4.51 -1.84
N VAL A 646 -21.70 4.88 -1.74
CA VAL A 646 -22.30 5.43 -0.52
C VAL A 646 -23.41 4.48 -0.08
N LEU A 647 -23.40 4.09 1.19
CA LEU A 647 -24.40 3.19 1.78
C LEU A 647 -25.46 3.96 2.55
N LYS A 648 -26.69 3.44 2.50
CA LYS A 648 -27.79 3.91 3.34
C LYS A 648 -27.47 3.59 4.80
N GLY A 649 -27.63 4.57 5.68
CA GLY A 649 -27.30 4.45 7.11
C GLY A 649 -26.07 5.24 7.56
N GLY A 650 -25.43 5.98 6.65
CA GLY A 650 -24.36 6.92 6.99
C GLY A 650 -23.10 6.24 7.57
N LEU A 651 -22.48 6.87 8.56
CA LEU A 651 -21.22 6.40 9.16
C LEU A 651 -21.29 4.96 9.66
N GLU A 652 -22.38 4.55 10.31
CA GLU A 652 -22.50 3.19 10.86
C GLU A 652 -22.46 2.12 9.76
N ALA A 653 -23.19 2.35 8.65
CA ALA A 653 -23.20 1.44 7.51
C ALA A 653 -21.85 1.43 6.78
N ALA A 654 -21.25 2.60 6.58
CA ALA A 654 -19.92 2.73 5.99
C ALA A 654 -18.85 2.02 6.82
N ARG A 655 -18.88 2.19 8.15
CA ARG A 655 -17.98 1.51 9.09
C ARG A 655 -18.15 0.00 9.04
N ALA A 656 -19.38 -0.50 9.16
CA ALA A 656 -19.64 -1.93 9.11
C ALA A 656 -19.17 -2.57 7.79
N PHE A 657 -19.44 -1.92 6.65
CA PHE A 657 -19.00 -2.42 5.36
C PHE A 657 -17.48 -2.33 5.18
N TYR A 658 -16.86 -1.20 5.54
CA TYR A 658 -15.42 -1.04 5.41
C TYR A 658 -14.67 -2.05 6.28
N ASP A 659 -15.05 -2.19 7.55
CA ASP A 659 -14.34 -3.07 8.49
C ASP A 659 -14.50 -4.55 8.11
N ALA A 660 -15.63 -4.93 7.48
CA ALA A 660 -15.91 -6.31 7.07
C ALA A 660 -15.41 -6.69 5.67
N LEU A 661 -15.11 -5.72 4.81
CA LEU A 661 -14.72 -5.98 3.42
C LEU A 661 -13.30 -6.55 3.32
N ASP A 662 -13.17 -7.79 2.87
CA ASP A 662 -11.89 -8.38 2.51
C ASP A 662 -11.28 -7.67 1.28
N ALA A 663 -10.40 -6.72 1.51
CA ALA A 663 -9.65 -5.98 0.49
C ALA A 663 -8.41 -5.35 1.12
N VAL A 664 -7.45 -4.90 0.32
CA VAL A 664 -6.35 -4.06 0.80
C VAL A 664 -6.96 -2.73 1.29
N LYS A 665 -6.53 -2.26 2.46
CA LYS A 665 -7.17 -1.11 3.15
C LYS A 665 -6.24 0.09 3.13
N GLY A 666 -6.37 0.97 2.15
CA GLY A 666 -5.45 2.11 2.05
C GLY A 666 -5.80 3.16 0.98
N PRO A 667 -5.14 4.32 1.05
CA PRO A 667 -5.49 5.52 0.27
C PRO A 667 -5.06 5.48 -1.21
N SER A 668 -4.29 4.48 -1.64
CA SER A 668 -3.85 4.34 -3.04
C SER A 668 -4.91 3.68 -3.93
N PHE A 669 -4.56 3.44 -5.20
CA PHE A 669 -5.38 2.74 -6.20
C PHE A 669 -4.50 2.29 -7.38
N GLY A 670 -5.07 1.47 -8.27
CA GLY A 670 -4.42 1.05 -9.52
C GLY A 670 -3.31 0.00 -9.38
N ILE A 671 -3.25 -0.71 -8.25
CA ILE A 671 -2.32 -1.83 -8.03
C ILE A 671 -2.99 -3.17 -8.39
N GLY A 672 -2.23 -4.26 -8.42
CA GLY A 672 -2.73 -5.59 -8.75
C GLY A 672 -3.78 -6.18 -7.81
N ALA A 673 -3.91 -5.68 -6.57
CA ALA A 673 -4.94 -6.08 -5.62
C ALA A 673 -6.04 -5.02 -5.46
N THR A 674 -7.24 -5.50 -5.15
CA THR A 674 -8.40 -4.67 -4.85
C THR A 674 -8.19 -3.89 -3.56
N LEU A 675 -8.33 -2.57 -3.65
CA LEU A 675 -8.14 -1.61 -2.57
C LEU A 675 -9.48 -0.97 -2.17
N ALA A 676 -9.67 -0.72 -0.88
CA ALA A 676 -10.76 0.07 -0.35
C ALA A 676 -10.25 1.21 0.56
N CYS A 677 -10.89 2.37 0.47
CA CYS A 677 -10.54 3.58 1.22
C CYS A 677 -11.82 4.33 1.64
N PRO A 678 -12.02 4.68 2.93
CA PRO A 678 -13.07 5.60 3.35
C PRO A 678 -12.60 7.02 2.99
N PHE A 679 -12.75 7.38 1.72
CA PHE A 679 -11.93 8.42 1.07
C PHE A 679 -12.07 9.78 1.75
N ALA A 680 -13.29 10.26 2.00
CA ALA A 680 -13.47 11.59 2.58
C ALA A 680 -12.87 11.67 4.00
N LEU A 681 -13.02 10.61 4.79
CA LEU A 681 -12.46 10.51 6.14
C LEU A 681 -10.92 10.57 6.12
N LEU A 682 -10.28 9.83 5.23
CA LEU A 682 -8.81 9.72 5.19
C LEU A 682 -8.13 10.83 4.36
N ALA A 683 -8.83 11.44 3.40
CA ALA A 683 -8.25 12.50 2.56
C ALA A 683 -8.59 13.90 3.06
N HIS A 684 -9.69 14.04 3.80
CA HIS A 684 -10.29 15.31 4.20
C HIS A 684 -10.89 15.24 5.61
N TYR A 685 -10.16 14.66 6.57
CA TYR A 685 -10.62 14.46 7.95
C TYR A 685 -11.23 15.72 8.58
N ASP A 686 -10.54 16.86 8.48
CA ASP A 686 -11.02 18.15 8.98
C ASP A 686 -12.36 18.58 8.36
N LEU A 687 -12.58 18.26 7.08
CA LEU A 687 -13.84 18.58 6.41
C LEU A 687 -14.96 17.66 6.88
N VAL A 688 -14.65 16.41 7.19
CA VAL A 688 -15.61 15.46 7.75
C VAL A 688 -15.97 15.81 9.19
N THR A 689 -15.01 16.24 10.00
CA THR A 689 -15.23 16.49 11.44
C THR A 689 -15.80 17.88 11.74
N SER A 690 -15.55 18.89 10.90
CA SER A 690 -16.11 20.24 11.08
C SER A 690 -17.50 20.43 10.44
N GLU A 691 -18.32 21.31 11.02
CA GLU A 691 -19.65 21.63 10.49
C GLU A 691 -19.55 22.35 9.13
N ASP A 692 -18.67 23.35 9.03
CA ASP A 692 -18.48 24.12 7.80
C ASP A 692 -17.81 23.28 6.70
N GLY A 693 -16.93 22.36 7.09
CA GLY A 693 -16.38 21.35 6.19
C GLY A 693 -17.47 20.44 5.62
N ARG A 694 -18.39 19.95 6.44
CA ARG A 694 -19.53 19.14 5.96
C ARG A 694 -20.45 19.92 5.02
N LYS A 695 -20.67 21.22 5.25
CA LYS A 695 -21.41 22.08 4.29
C LYS A 695 -20.66 22.25 2.97
N LEU A 696 -19.33 22.27 2.98
CA LEU A 696 -18.52 22.30 1.77
C LEU A 696 -18.60 20.96 1.02
N LEU A 697 -18.48 19.84 1.73
CA LEU A 697 -18.63 18.49 1.17
C LEU A 697 -20.01 18.30 0.52
N ASP A 698 -21.08 18.72 1.20
CA ASP A 698 -22.45 18.68 0.68
C ASP A 698 -22.62 19.51 -0.61
N ARG A 699 -22.09 20.74 -0.63
CA ARG A 699 -22.07 21.57 -1.86
C ARG A 699 -21.29 20.95 -3.01
N ALA A 700 -20.31 20.11 -2.72
CA ALA A 700 -19.53 19.38 -3.72
C ALA A 700 -20.19 18.05 -4.13
N GLY A 701 -21.32 17.67 -3.51
CA GLY A 701 -21.94 16.36 -3.71
C GLY A 701 -21.08 15.20 -3.18
N LEU A 702 -20.10 15.47 -2.30
CA LEU A 702 -19.19 14.48 -1.75
C LEU A 702 -19.67 14.02 -0.37
N SER A 703 -20.15 12.78 -0.27
CA SER A 703 -20.54 12.21 1.02
C SER A 703 -19.32 12.05 1.94
N PRO A 704 -19.40 12.45 3.23
CA PRO A 704 -18.36 12.17 4.23
C PRO A 704 -18.10 10.67 4.43
N TRP A 705 -19.06 9.82 4.05
CA TRP A 705 -19.03 8.38 4.28
C TRP A 705 -18.78 7.57 3.00
N VAL A 706 -18.29 8.24 1.95
CA VAL A 706 -17.98 7.59 0.67
C VAL A 706 -16.83 6.59 0.82
N ILE A 707 -17.01 5.40 0.27
CA ILE A 707 -15.97 4.36 0.21
C ILE A 707 -15.55 4.20 -1.23
N ARG A 708 -14.28 4.52 -1.52
CA ARG A 708 -13.67 4.32 -2.82
C ARG A 708 -13.09 2.92 -2.90
N ILE A 709 -13.42 2.19 -3.97
CA ILE A 709 -12.88 0.87 -4.28
C ILE A 709 -12.10 0.96 -5.59
N SER A 710 -10.88 0.43 -5.59
CA SER A 710 -10.05 0.26 -6.79
C SER A 710 -9.90 -1.22 -7.05
N CYS A 711 -10.58 -1.74 -8.07
CA CYS A 711 -10.55 -3.15 -8.45
C CYS A 711 -9.15 -3.56 -8.94
N GLY A 712 -8.64 -4.67 -8.41
CA GLY A 712 -7.38 -5.27 -8.84
C GLY A 712 -7.56 -6.28 -9.96
N MET A 713 -6.60 -7.20 -10.07
CA MET A 713 -6.57 -8.29 -11.04
C MET A 713 -7.13 -9.61 -10.50
N GLU A 714 -7.73 -9.62 -9.30
CA GLU A 714 -8.39 -10.80 -8.76
C GLU A 714 -9.54 -11.27 -9.69
N PRO A 715 -9.90 -12.57 -9.68
CA PRO A 715 -11.08 -13.02 -10.38
C PRO A 715 -12.31 -12.21 -9.98
N THR A 716 -13.04 -11.66 -10.95
CA THR A 716 -14.21 -10.77 -10.70
C THR A 716 -15.22 -11.39 -9.71
N ALA A 717 -15.47 -12.70 -9.82
CA ALA A 717 -16.36 -13.42 -8.90
C ALA A 717 -15.88 -13.39 -7.44
N ALA A 718 -14.57 -13.41 -7.20
CA ALA A 718 -14.00 -13.33 -5.85
C ALA A 718 -14.20 -11.93 -5.24
N VAL A 719 -14.01 -10.88 -6.04
CA VAL A 719 -14.25 -9.49 -5.62
C VAL A 719 -15.73 -9.26 -5.30
N LEU A 720 -16.63 -9.72 -6.18
CA LEU A 720 -18.07 -9.64 -5.95
C LEU A 720 -18.48 -10.38 -4.67
N ALA A 721 -17.94 -11.58 -4.44
CA ALA A 721 -18.23 -12.35 -3.23
C ALA A 721 -17.71 -11.67 -1.95
N ALA A 722 -16.54 -11.02 -2.00
CA ALA A 722 -16.01 -10.25 -0.88
C ALA A 722 -16.91 -9.05 -0.54
N VAL A 723 -17.37 -8.31 -1.56
CA VAL A 723 -18.32 -7.20 -1.37
C VAL A 723 -19.66 -7.69 -0.87
N GLU A 724 -20.18 -8.80 -1.39
CA GLU A 724 -21.45 -9.37 -0.94
C GLU A 724 -21.44 -9.76 0.54
N ARG A 725 -20.34 -10.36 1.03
CA ARG A 725 -20.18 -10.71 2.46
C ARG A 725 -20.14 -9.49 3.37
N ALA A 726 -19.61 -8.37 2.88
CA ALA A 726 -19.47 -7.14 3.65
C ALA A 726 -20.75 -6.27 3.66
N LEU A 727 -21.59 -6.40 2.63
CA LEU A 727 -22.88 -5.71 2.57
C LEU A 727 -23.88 -6.30 3.59
N PRO A 728 -24.84 -5.49 4.07
CA PRO A 728 -25.96 -6.01 4.84
C PRO A 728 -26.67 -7.17 4.10
N PRO A 729 -27.19 -8.17 4.83
CA PRO A 729 -27.93 -9.27 4.21
C PRO A 729 -29.19 -8.72 3.51
N ARG A 730 -29.59 -9.35 2.40
CA ARG A 730 -30.81 -8.97 1.71
C ARG A 730 -32.01 -9.13 2.66
N PRO A 731 -33.00 -8.22 2.62
CA PRO A 731 -34.24 -8.38 3.38
C PRO A 731 -34.87 -9.74 3.04
N SER A 732 -35.32 -10.49 4.04
CA SER A 732 -36.11 -11.70 3.80
C SER A 732 -37.39 -11.31 3.05
N ALA A 733 -37.63 -11.96 1.91
CA ALA A 733 -38.81 -11.73 1.06
C ALA A 733 -40.13 -12.01 1.80
#